data_AF-A0A9W2ZDS4-F1
#
_entry.id   AF-A0A9W2ZDS4-F1
#
_cell.length_a   1.000
_cell.length_b   1.000
_cell.length_c   1.000
_cell.angle_alpha   90.00
_cell.angle_beta   90.00
_cell.angle_gamma   90.00
#
_symmetry.space_group_name_H-M   'P 1'
#
loop_
_entity.id
_entity.type
_entity.pdbx_description
1 polymer ?
#
loop_
_entity_poly.entity_id
_entity_poly.type
_entity_poly.pdbx_seq_one_letter_code
_entity_poly.pdbx_strand_id
1 'polypeptide(L)'
;MHTDYLKVSICNTESEARVTFGCGGQERRSRLVKKQSCITLTLPTNSETDYCYIDSDGMVTAQVLYGYKKFYEVFMAIPESRWGTKYLTSMKIGSATLFSAESINVNVYPDKHRITLSSLKHHSIDIDDKETGNIESKSWTSRVFSSSVPFGVIVYEIFVQLHIETVLPEVELDQYEYISYCIGAHVCDCIVYAPAVQTFDVHDMKSQSVFYYTSSVSKETFVLHFGPYVFHSNQAMQIVVSIQGRILKDAFLCTVVPSNLFLAEYLATLPEEYAIHFLIILIPDNLDVIMLNNQSLSSFDDKNEIDSFLGLKIWQVNLQRESHSPFNMRSTVGNIFGCYMFGYGNENSYSTPINFGNESREFIFQYQTQLTHSTMPTSELATTSTESVKAVCTPTPQKNGDEKDNDCDGYIDEEIMNGKDDDEDGEIDEDNSRTTDSGCLHGWFGTHCDKKCRCEKNKCQASGECKENVSCIHGFFGSKCQHKDLIMKSNVSQEAMQFRHSTKCKRNFKAVSPLSIRFPASTRISWIQIEAVSTDSLKDIQMHFLKTSRQCYTGHCLDRRDIPVENDTLIIICNITDYVCQLNISFHEPTYPRRWCAVYVSAGRNFALGGDVNMSSYYKDTKGVVSRALLSVDGTIKKSESLCSTTDINDKRPVWRVSFHSPVVIHEIVIHFRVTALKETFAVNLFNPKDQVIYTYRGVIRSKVSILYKARIDSQTQHVEVSIHNSNSVLSICEFEAYGECAPPFYGIECTELCSLSCVDLLCTDDGYCYHCANGTGGAYCFDGCLEWCVEYEELTNTAYSTTRAPSAPYQKQSGFQVENFWFYFMTIPLLCFVCFLECLRDHAHNRDVESQPSQELATVLSDTNFTALSKAKSSTPVDQ
;
A
#
# COMPACT_ATOMS: atom_id res chain seq x y z
N MET A 1 -19.39 -17.96 43.49
CA MET A 1 -18.50 -18.35 42.38
C MET A 1 -18.59 -17.24 41.35
N HIS A 2 -17.46 -16.66 40.95
CA HIS A 2 -17.45 -15.78 39.76
C HIS A 2 -17.07 -16.66 38.57
N THR A 3 -17.95 -16.69 37.57
CA THR A 3 -17.66 -17.24 36.25
C THR A 3 -16.85 -16.22 35.48
N ASP A 4 -15.70 -16.62 34.96
CA ASP A 4 -14.87 -15.77 34.11
C ASP A 4 -15.56 -15.61 32.73
N TYR A 5 -15.32 -14.49 32.04
CA TYR A 5 -15.99 -14.23 30.75
C TYR A 5 -15.16 -13.39 29.78
N LEU A 6 -15.36 -13.66 28.50
CA LEU A 6 -14.77 -12.97 27.37
C LEU A 6 -15.83 -12.03 26.77
N LYS A 7 -15.64 -10.72 26.88
CA LYS A 7 -16.41 -9.73 26.11
C LYS A 7 -15.74 -9.54 24.75
N VAL A 8 -16.54 -9.40 23.68
CA VAL A 8 -16.01 -9.07 22.34
C VAL A 8 -16.90 -8.02 21.71
N SER A 9 -16.36 -6.82 21.51
CA SER A 9 -17.01 -5.71 20.82
C SER A 9 -16.66 -5.78 19.34
N ILE A 10 -17.64 -6.09 18.49
CA ILE A 10 -17.43 -6.32 17.06
C ILE A 10 -18.06 -5.17 16.29
N CYS A 11 -17.19 -4.36 15.68
CA CYS A 11 -17.51 -3.21 14.85
C CYS A 11 -17.58 -3.59 13.36
N ASN A 12 -18.32 -2.81 12.58
CA ASN A 12 -18.46 -3.01 11.13
C ASN A 12 -18.27 -1.68 10.41
N THR A 13 -17.37 -1.63 9.45
CA THR A 13 -16.96 -0.42 8.71
C THR A 13 -17.74 -0.21 7.41
N GLU A 14 -18.04 -1.29 6.66
CA GLU A 14 -18.42 -1.20 5.24
C GLU A 14 -19.90 -1.44 4.92
N SER A 15 -20.50 -2.52 5.38
CA SER A 15 -21.86 -2.95 4.98
C SER A 15 -22.47 -3.91 6.01
N GLU A 16 -23.79 -3.89 6.25
CA GLU A 16 -24.42 -4.70 7.31
C GLU A 16 -24.02 -6.18 7.23
N ALA A 17 -23.47 -6.72 8.33
CA ALA A 17 -22.92 -8.07 8.42
C ALA A 17 -23.55 -8.85 9.60
N ARG A 18 -23.76 -10.14 9.42
CA ARG A 18 -24.32 -11.07 10.41
C ARG A 18 -23.22 -11.84 11.12
N VAL A 19 -22.89 -11.36 12.32
CA VAL A 19 -21.99 -12.07 13.21
C VAL A 19 -22.70 -13.25 13.88
N THR A 20 -22.14 -14.45 13.75
CA THR A 20 -22.58 -15.68 14.40
C THR A 20 -21.53 -16.13 15.44
N PHE A 21 -21.97 -16.49 16.64
CA PHE A 21 -21.09 -16.78 17.78
C PHE A 21 -21.63 -17.91 18.66
N GLY A 22 -20.74 -18.51 19.46
CA GLY A 22 -21.06 -19.55 20.44
C GLY A 22 -19.83 -20.14 21.12
N CYS A 23 -20.04 -20.95 22.17
CA CYS A 23 -18.97 -21.63 22.91
C CYS A 23 -19.36 -23.08 23.23
N GLY A 24 -18.38 -23.99 23.25
CA GLY A 24 -18.46 -25.35 23.79
C GLY A 24 -19.80 -26.08 23.60
N GLY A 25 -20.15 -26.43 22.36
CA GLY A 25 -21.35 -27.21 22.04
C GLY A 25 -22.71 -26.51 22.24
N GLN A 26 -22.74 -25.25 22.65
CA GLN A 26 -23.99 -24.49 22.79
C GLN A 26 -24.56 -24.07 21.43
N GLU A 27 -25.87 -23.78 21.40
CA GLU A 27 -26.61 -23.35 20.21
C GLU A 27 -26.03 -22.06 19.61
N ARG A 28 -25.83 -22.06 18.27
CA ARG A 28 -25.28 -20.91 17.54
C ARG A 28 -26.22 -19.70 17.64
N ARG A 29 -25.69 -18.53 18.02
CA ARG A 29 -26.44 -17.26 18.08
C ARG A 29 -25.93 -16.30 17.04
N SER A 30 -26.84 -15.65 16.29
CA SER A 30 -26.49 -14.63 15.29
C SER A 30 -27.03 -13.26 15.67
N ARG A 31 -26.26 -12.20 15.40
CA ARG A 31 -26.67 -10.79 15.51
C ARG A 31 -26.24 -10.02 14.26
N LEU A 32 -27.08 -9.10 13.81
CA LEU A 32 -26.75 -8.18 12.72
C LEU A 32 -25.98 -6.98 13.29
N VAL A 33 -24.80 -6.70 12.75
CA VAL A 33 -24.01 -5.49 12.98
C VAL A 33 -24.22 -4.57 11.79
N LYS A 34 -24.67 -3.34 12.04
CA LYS A 34 -24.88 -2.36 10.97
C LYS A 34 -23.56 -1.68 10.61
N LYS A 35 -23.48 -1.15 9.39
CA LYS A 35 -22.41 -0.23 8.98
C LYS A 35 -22.22 0.89 10.03
N GLN A 36 -20.98 1.15 10.40
CA GLN A 36 -20.58 2.14 11.42
C GLN A 36 -21.23 1.93 12.80
N SER A 37 -21.51 0.68 13.16
CA SER A 37 -21.95 0.29 14.51
C SER A 37 -21.13 -0.86 15.06
N CYS A 38 -21.21 -1.09 16.36
CA CYS A 38 -20.57 -2.20 17.04
C CYS A 38 -21.55 -2.94 17.95
N ILE A 39 -21.37 -4.25 18.11
CA ILE A 39 -22.10 -5.05 19.11
C ILE A 39 -21.14 -5.61 20.16
N THR A 40 -21.45 -5.46 21.44
CA THR A 40 -20.74 -6.19 22.49
C THR A 40 -21.41 -7.54 22.73
N LEU A 41 -20.62 -8.61 22.58
CA LEU A 41 -20.93 -9.97 22.99
C LEU A 41 -20.37 -10.22 24.39
N THR A 42 -20.98 -11.13 25.14
CA THR A 42 -20.40 -11.66 26.39
C THR A 42 -20.49 -13.18 26.33
N LEU A 43 -19.32 -13.82 26.31
CA LEU A 43 -19.13 -15.24 26.11
C LEU A 43 -18.64 -15.84 27.45
N PRO A 44 -19.33 -16.85 28.01
CA PRO A 44 -18.91 -17.46 29.27
C PRO A 44 -17.67 -18.35 29.05
N THR A 45 -16.58 -18.10 29.78
CA THR A 45 -15.38 -18.94 29.72
C THR A 45 -15.38 -19.91 30.90
N ASN A 46 -16.22 -20.95 30.80
CA ASN A 46 -16.23 -22.03 31.76
C ASN A 46 -15.02 -22.96 31.52
N SER A 47 -14.41 -23.51 32.58
CA SER A 47 -13.20 -24.34 32.49
C SER A 47 -13.40 -25.74 31.86
N GLU A 48 -14.56 -26.00 31.27
CA GLU A 48 -14.93 -27.26 30.60
C GLU A 48 -15.39 -27.04 29.15
N THR A 49 -15.38 -25.81 28.63
CA THR A 49 -15.75 -25.50 27.24
C THR A 49 -14.52 -25.21 26.40
N ASP A 50 -14.07 -26.21 25.64
CA ASP A 50 -12.78 -26.21 24.90
C ASP A 50 -12.58 -25.09 23.87
N TYR A 51 -13.63 -24.35 23.47
CA TYR A 51 -13.52 -23.26 22.50
C TYR A 51 -14.73 -22.31 22.51
N CYS A 52 -14.52 -21.09 22.03
CA CYS A 52 -15.54 -20.18 21.53
C CYS A 52 -15.20 -19.79 20.09
N TYR A 53 -16.21 -19.61 19.24
CA TYR A 53 -16.03 -19.17 17.85
C TYR A 53 -16.86 -17.92 17.57
N ILE A 54 -16.39 -17.13 16.60
CA ILE A 54 -17.02 -15.93 16.04
C ILE A 54 -16.82 -16.01 14.53
N ASP A 55 -17.89 -15.76 13.78
CA ASP A 55 -18.04 -16.01 12.34
C ASP A 55 -18.85 -14.83 11.75
N SER A 56 -18.59 -14.41 10.51
CA SER A 56 -19.17 -13.18 9.92
C SER A 56 -19.26 -13.27 8.40
N ASP A 57 -20.40 -12.87 7.84
CA ASP A 57 -20.63 -12.85 6.37
C ASP A 57 -20.13 -11.58 5.66
N GLY A 58 -19.28 -10.79 6.33
CA GLY A 58 -18.59 -9.62 5.79
C GLY A 58 -17.47 -9.15 6.73
N MET A 59 -16.59 -8.27 6.25
CA MET A 59 -15.47 -7.73 7.04
C MET A 59 -15.95 -7.06 8.33
N VAL A 60 -15.44 -7.54 9.46
CA VAL A 60 -15.75 -7.03 10.79
C VAL A 60 -14.49 -6.93 11.66
N THR A 61 -14.56 -6.02 12.62
CA THR A 61 -13.43 -5.51 13.36
C THR A 61 -13.63 -5.82 14.84
N ALA A 62 -12.82 -6.69 15.44
CA ALA A 62 -13.03 -7.19 16.80
C ALA A 62 -12.12 -6.54 17.86
N GLN A 63 -12.71 -5.88 18.84
CA GLN A 63 -12.05 -5.46 20.08
C GLN A 63 -12.38 -6.48 21.17
N VAL A 64 -11.38 -7.18 21.70
CA VAL A 64 -11.56 -8.28 22.66
C VAL A 64 -11.25 -7.79 24.07
N LEU A 65 -12.17 -8.03 25.01
CA LEU A 65 -12.03 -7.69 26.42
C LEU A 65 -12.11 -8.95 27.26
N TYR A 66 -10.98 -9.39 27.82
CA TYR A 66 -10.98 -10.52 28.74
C TYR A 66 -11.17 -10.04 30.18
N GLY A 67 -12.17 -10.60 30.88
CA GLY A 67 -12.50 -10.26 32.26
C GLY A 67 -12.23 -11.42 33.22
N TYR A 68 -11.14 -11.32 33.98
CA TYR A 68 -10.75 -12.32 34.98
C TYR A 68 -10.66 -11.71 36.38
N LYS A 69 -11.51 -12.17 37.30
CA LYS A 69 -11.48 -11.93 38.77
C LYS A 69 -10.83 -10.60 39.22
N LYS A 70 -11.48 -9.47 38.88
CA LYS A 70 -11.10 -8.06 39.17
C LYS A 70 -10.07 -7.41 38.24
N PHE A 71 -9.68 -8.05 37.14
CA PHE A 71 -8.89 -7.44 36.07
C PHE A 71 -9.63 -7.52 34.73
N TYR A 72 -9.53 -6.46 33.93
CA TYR A 72 -10.04 -6.42 32.56
C TYR A 72 -8.94 -5.95 31.61
N GLU A 73 -8.49 -6.80 30.71
CA GLU A 73 -7.47 -6.46 29.72
C GLU A 73 -8.11 -6.27 28.34
N VAL A 74 -7.78 -5.15 27.69
CA VAL A 74 -8.36 -4.71 26.41
C VAL A 74 -7.41 -5.09 25.28
N PHE A 75 -7.54 -6.32 24.82
CA PHE A 75 -6.83 -6.85 23.66
C PHE A 75 -7.49 -6.34 22.38
N MET A 76 -6.90 -5.33 21.75
CA MET A 76 -7.34 -4.89 20.44
C MET A 76 -6.85 -5.89 19.39
N ALA A 77 -7.77 -6.61 18.71
CA ALA A 77 -7.33 -7.38 17.56
C ALA A 77 -6.94 -6.40 16.46
N ILE A 78 -5.75 -6.62 15.90
CA ILE A 78 -5.29 -5.99 14.66
C ILE A 78 -6.34 -6.29 13.56
N PRO A 79 -6.59 -5.40 12.59
CA PRO A 79 -7.49 -5.71 11.46
C PRO A 79 -7.05 -6.97 10.71
N GLU A 80 -8.00 -7.72 10.13
CA GLU A 80 -7.70 -8.94 9.36
C GLU A 80 -6.70 -8.66 8.21
N SER A 81 -6.88 -7.53 7.52
CA SER A 81 -5.99 -6.99 6.48
C SER A 81 -4.57 -6.62 6.97
N ARG A 82 -4.32 -6.69 8.27
CA ARG A 82 -3.05 -6.39 8.94
C ARG A 82 -2.56 -7.58 9.79
N TRP A 83 -3.19 -8.75 9.71
CA TRP A 83 -2.73 -9.95 10.40
C TRP A 83 -1.41 -10.48 9.81
N GLY A 84 -0.49 -10.86 10.69
CA GLY A 84 0.81 -11.40 10.30
C GLY A 84 0.76 -12.91 10.01
N THR A 85 1.73 -13.39 9.23
CA THR A 85 2.10 -14.83 9.18
C THR A 85 3.03 -15.21 10.33
N LYS A 86 3.54 -14.24 11.09
CA LYS A 86 4.41 -14.42 12.26
C LYS A 86 4.06 -13.42 13.36
N TYR A 87 4.19 -13.84 14.61
CA TYR A 87 3.94 -13.02 15.80
C TYR A 87 4.97 -13.28 16.89
N LEU A 88 5.59 -12.21 17.39
CA LEU A 88 6.39 -12.25 18.60
C LEU A 88 5.49 -12.04 19.83
N THR A 89 5.69 -12.87 20.84
CA THR A 89 5.03 -12.78 22.14
C THR A 89 6.03 -13.00 23.27
N SER A 90 5.75 -12.46 24.44
CA SER A 90 6.50 -12.74 25.67
C SER A 90 5.51 -13.00 26.79
N MET A 91 5.58 -14.20 27.34
CA MET A 91 4.62 -14.75 28.32
C MET A 91 5.36 -15.51 29.41
N LYS A 92 4.70 -15.71 30.55
CA LYS A 92 5.34 -16.36 31.71
C LYS A 92 4.70 -17.70 32.06
N ILE A 93 3.39 -17.69 32.34
CA ILE A 93 2.54 -18.90 32.49
C ILE A 93 1.15 -18.56 31.92
N GLY A 94 1.08 -18.44 30.59
CA GLY A 94 -0.11 -18.00 29.88
C GLY A 94 -0.74 -19.03 28.94
N SER A 95 -1.89 -18.66 28.38
CA SER A 95 -2.53 -19.34 27.26
C SER A 95 -2.69 -18.35 26.11
N ALA A 96 -2.47 -18.81 24.87
CA ALA A 96 -2.75 -18.01 23.67
C ALA A 96 -4.06 -18.45 23.01
N THR A 97 -4.89 -17.46 22.64
CA THR A 97 -6.05 -17.63 21.77
C THR A 97 -5.66 -17.14 20.37
N LEU A 98 -5.77 -18.02 19.38
CA LEU A 98 -5.47 -17.68 17.99
C LEU A 98 -6.77 -17.45 17.20
N PHE A 99 -6.77 -16.46 16.33
CA PHE A 99 -7.90 -16.04 15.50
C PHE A 99 -7.55 -16.26 14.02
N SER A 100 -8.51 -16.60 13.18
CA SER A 100 -8.32 -16.66 11.73
C SER A 100 -9.65 -16.42 11.03
N ALA A 101 -9.59 -16.08 9.73
CA ALA A 101 -10.76 -15.93 8.87
C ALA A 101 -11.40 -17.29 8.59
N GLU A 102 -10.60 -18.35 8.61
CA GLU A 102 -11.09 -19.73 8.67
C GLU A 102 -11.30 -20.16 10.15
N SER A 103 -12.25 -21.06 10.40
CA SER A 103 -12.62 -21.46 11.76
C SER A 103 -11.53 -22.30 12.48
N ILE A 104 -10.57 -21.61 13.11
CA ILE A 104 -9.47 -22.21 13.87
C ILE A 104 -9.82 -22.37 15.37
N ASN A 105 -9.50 -23.54 15.92
CA ASN A 105 -9.51 -23.83 17.36
C ASN A 105 -8.08 -24.20 17.79
N VAL A 106 -7.48 -23.42 18.70
CA VAL A 106 -6.15 -23.69 19.28
C VAL A 106 -6.18 -23.50 20.79
N ASN A 107 -5.86 -24.57 21.52
CA ASN A 107 -5.60 -24.53 22.96
C ASN A 107 -4.11 -24.75 23.22
N VAL A 108 -3.40 -23.68 23.56
CA VAL A 108 -1.99 -23.76 24.00
C VAL A 108 -1.94 -24.21 25.45
N TYR A 109 -1.27 -25.34 25.71
CA TYR A 109 -0.90 -25.78 27.06
C TYR A 109 0.62 -25.65 27.24
N PRO A 110 1.13 -25.11 28.37
CA PRO A 110 2.56 -24.86 28.57
C PRO A 110 3.46 -26.10 28.34
N ASP A 111 2.95 -27.29 28.68
CA ASP A 111 3.70 -28.55 28.71
C ASP A 111 3.74 -29.31 27.36
N LYS A 112 3.28 -28.71 26.25
CA LYS A 112 3.13 -29.39 24.95
C LYS A 112 3.66 -28.57 23.78
N HIS A 113 4.94 -28.77 23.45
CA HIS A 113 5.67 -28.15 22.33
C HIS A 113 5.16 -28.47 20.90
N ARG A 114 3.94 -29.01 20.73
CA ARG A 114 3.33 -29.22 19.41
C ARG A 114 1.81 -29.28 19.51
N ILE A 115 1.14 -28.31 18.92
CA ILE A 115 -0.32 -28.29 18.80
C ILE A 115 -0.68 -28.89 17.44
N THR A 116 -1.56 -29.89 17.45
CA THR A 116 -2.06 -30.51 16.22
C THR A 116 -3.50 -30.06 16.01
N LEU A 117 -3.71 -29.18 15.02
CA LEU A 117 -5.04 -28.66 14.66
C LEU A 117 -5.95 -29.82 14.22
N SER A 118 -7.00 -30.11 14.98
CA SER A 118 -7.85 -31.29 14.75
C SER A 118 -8.91 -31.11 13.65
N SER A 119 -9.04 -29.90 13.08
CA SER A 119 -10.01 -29.56 12.03
C SER A 119 -9.38 -29.13 10.69
N LEU A 120 -8.13 -28.68 10.67
CA LEU A 120 -7.43 -28.24 9.46
C LEU A 120 -6.60 -29.37 8.86
N LYS A 121 -6.92 -29.78 7.62
CA LYS A 121 -6.13 -30.79 6.89
C LYS A 121 -4.91 -30.23 6.14
N HIS A 122 -4.78 -28.91 5.99
CA HIS A 122 -3.80 -28.30 5.07
C HIS A 122 -2.94 -27.16 5.64
N HIS A 123 -3.21 -26.65 6.85
CA HIS A 123 -2.42 -25.57 7.46
C HIS A 123 -1.93 -25.94 8.86
N SER A 124 -0.68 -25.60 9.15
CA SER A 124 -0.01 -25.84 10.43
C SER A 124 0.53 -24.52 10.98
N ILE A 125 0.30 -24.28 12.27
CA ILE A 125 0.91 -23.19 13.02
C ILE A 125 2.09 -23.78 13.78
N ASP A 126 3.31 -23.36 13.46
CA ASP A 126 4.53 -23.75 14.17
C ASP A 126 4.85 -22.73 15.27
N ILE A 127 5.23 -23.24 16.44
CA ILE A 127 5.62 -22.46 17.61
C ILE A 127 7.13 -22.67 17.79
N ASP A 128 7.92 -21.64 17.49
CA ASP A 128 9.37 -21.68 17.69
C ASP A 128 9.70 -21.25 19.13
N ASP A 129 9.94 -22.25 19.98
CA ASP A 129 10.42 -22.08 21.35
C ASP A 129 11.92 -21.73 21.31
N LYS A 130 12.23 -20.47 21.00
CA LYS A 130 13.57 -19.89 21.18
C LYS A 130 13.94 -19.91 22.67
N GLU A 131 14.65 -20.94 23.12
CA GLU A 131 15.10 -21.08 24.50
C GLU A 131 15.93 -19.87 24.95
N THR A 132 15.29 -18.98 25.71
CA THR A 132 15.99 -17.93 26.46
C THR A 132 16.82 -18.59 27.55
N GLY A 133 18.11 -18.25 27.63
CA GLY A 133 19.10 -19.03 28.37
C GLY A 133 18.78 -19.22 29.85
N ASN A 134 19.01 -20.44 30.36
CA ASN A 134 18.75 -20.83 31.76
C ASN A 134 19.40 -19.87 32.78
N ILE A 135 18.58 -19.03 33.40
CA ILE A 135 18.93 -18.18 34.57
C ILE A 135 17.80 -18.35 35.60
N GLU A 136 18.16 -18.59 36.87
CA GLU A 136 17.27 -19.13 37.92
C GLU A 136 16.14 -18.20 38.42
N SER A 137 15.82 -17.11 37.72
CA SER A 137 14.85 -16.09 38.12
C SER A 137 13.52 -16.17 37.36
N LYS A 138 12.72 -17.22 37.61
CA LYS A 138 11.30 -17.37 37.19
C LYS A 138 11.02 -16.81 35.78
N SER A 139 11.65 -17.45 34.79
CA SER A 139 11.78 -17.02 33.41
C SER A 139 10.48 -16.59 32.73
N TRP A 140 10.56 -15.48 31.99
CA TRP A 140 9.66 -15.20 30.87
C TRP A 140 10.14 -16.00 29.66
N THR A 141 9.20 -16.62 28.93
CA THR A 141 9.46 -17.27 27.64
C THR A 141 8.97 -16.37 26.52
N SER A 142 9.88 -15.94 25.65
CA SER A 142 9.50 -15.34 24.37
C SER A 142 9.23 -16.46 23.37
N ARG A 143 8.06 -16.44 22.72
CA ARG A 143 7.66 -17.44 21.72
C ARG A 143 7.29 -16.76 20.42
N VAL A 144 7.72 -17.34 19.30
CA VAL A 144 7.28 -16.93 17.97
C VAL A 144 6.19 -17.89 17.50
N PHE A 145 4.98 -17.37 17.28
CA PHE A 145 3.93 -18.10 16.58
C PHE A 145 4.06 -17.83 15.09
N SER A 146 4.05 -18.87 14.25
CA SER A 146 4.21 -18.76 12.79
C SER A 146 3.20 -19.61 12.03
N SER A 147 2.74 -19.15 10.88
CA SER A 147 1.67 -19.76 10.09
C SER A 147 1.89 -19.54 8.59
N SER A 148 1.40 -20.45 7.75
CA SER A 148 1.37 -20.27 6.29
C SER A 148 0.32 -19.26 5.83
N VAL A 149 -0.60 -18.83 6.71
CA VAL A 149 -1.69 -17.89 6.44
C VAL A 149 -1.79 -16.83 7.55
N PRO A 150 -2.27 -15.60 7.25
CA PRO A 150 -2.54 -14.58 8.27
C PRO A 150 -3.45 -15.08 9.39
N PHE A 151 -3.12 -14.71 10.62
CA PHE A 151 -3.88 -15.07 11.82
C PHE A 151 -3.75 -13.98 12.89
N GLY A 152 -4.73 -13.84 13.78
CA GLY A 152 -4.61 -12.99 14.97
C GLY A 152 -4.10 -13.78 16.17
N VAL A 153 -3.44 -13.11 17.11
CA VAL A 153 -2.97 -13.70 18.38
C VAL A 153 -3.39 -12.83 19.55
N ILE A 154 -3.86 -13.45 20.63
CA ILE A 154 -3.99 -12.87 21.98
C ILE A 154 -3.33 -13.84 22.95
N VAL A 155 -2.64 -13.35 23.99
CA VAL A 155 -2.09 -14.17 25.08
C VAL A 155 -2.48 -13.55 26.42
N TYR A 156 -2.68 -14.39 27.45
CA TYR A 156 -3.00 -13.94 28.82
C TYR A 156 -2.37 -14.87 29.89
N GLU A 157 -1.76 -14.29 30.94
CA GLU A 157 -1.21 -15.04 32.09
C GLU A 157 -2.33 -15.49 33.05
N ILE A 158 -2.29 -16.74 33.53
CA ILE A 158 -3.45 -17.37 34.20
C ILE A 158 -3.50 -17.08 35.73
N PHE A 159 -2.39 -16.68 36.36
CA PHE A 159 -2.22 -16.86 37.82
C PHE A 159 -1.66 -15.72 38.69
N VAL A 160 -1.33 -14.52 38.17
CA VAL A 160 -0.64 -13.47 38.97
C VAL A 160 -1.26 -12.07 38.80
N GLN A 161 -1.14 -11.22 39.83
CA GLN A 161 -1.49 -9.78 39.73
C GLN A 161 -0.46 -9.02 38.88
N LEU A 162 -0.94 -8.27 37.87
CA LEU A 162 -0.17 -7.39 36.98
C LEU A 162 1.00 -8.04 36.23
N HIS A 163 0.72 -8.80 35.17
CA HIS A 163 1.66 -9.03 34.06
C HIS A 163 0.87 -9.02 32.74
N ILE A 164 0.85 -7.87 32.05
CA ILE A 164 0.24 -7.75 30.71
C ILE A 164 1.18 -8.37 29.68
N GLU A 165 0.64 -9.29 28.90
CA GLU A 165 1.31 -9.92 27.77
C GLU A 165 0.98 -9.15 26.49
N THR A 166 1.93 -9.01 25.58
CA THR A 166 1.72 -8.24 24.34
C THR A 166 2.14 -9.02 23.11
N VAL A 167 1.44 -8.72 22.02
CA VAL A 167 1.50 -9.41 20.73
C VAL A 167 1.90 -8.37 19.70
N LEU A 168 2.99 -8.61 18.97
CA LEU A 168 3.38 -7.79 17.83
C LEU A 168 3.49 -8.65 16.56
N PRO A 169 2.88 -8.24 15.44
CA PRO A 169 3.09 -8.90 14.17
C PRO A 169 4.54 -8.67 13.74
N GLU A 170 5.25 -9.75 13.38
CA GLU A 170 6.61 -9.65 12.84
C GLU A 170 6.52 -9.28 11.36
N VAL A 171 6.21 -8.01 11.09
CA VAL A 171 6.40 -7.37 9.79
C VAL A 171 7.91 -7.17 9.61
N GLU A 172 8.50 -7.71 8.55
CA GLU A 172 9.92 -7.51 8.24
C GLU A 172 10.12 -6.10 7.66
N LEU A 173 10.96 -5.27 8.30
CA LEU A 173 11.24 -3.88 7.95
C LEU A 173 12.75 -3.62 7.94
N ASP A 174 13.21 -2.67 7.13
CA ASP A 174 14.61 -2.22 7.15
C ASP A 174 14.98 -1.54 8.49
N GLN A 175 14.03 -0.83 9.10
CA GLN A 175 14.16 -0.18 10.41
C GLN A 175 12.81 -0.13 11.12
N TYR A 176 12.79 -0.44 12.41
CA TYR A 176 11.65 -0.30 13.31
C TYR A 176 11.87 0.94 14.18
N GLU A 177 10.89 1.84 14.18
CA GLU A 177 10.84 3.01 15.04
C GLU A 177 9.67 2.88 16.01
N TYR A 178 9.86 3.18 17.29
CA TYR A 178 8.81 3.13 18.31
C TYR A 178 8.77 4.44 19.09
N ILE A 179 7.60 5.09 19.15
CA ILE A 179 7.42 6.35 19.88
C ILE A 179 6.75 6.08 21.23
N SER A 180 7.57 6.03 22.27
CA SER A 180 7.19 5.87 23.67
C SER A 180 7.02 7.23 24.37
N TYR A 181 6.21 7.31 25.41
CA TYR A 181 5.98 8.55 26.16
C TYR A 181 5.60 8.28 27.62
N CYS A 182 5.86 9.25 28.50
CA CYS A 182 5.41 9.23 29.90
C CYS A 182 4.40 10.36 30.15
N ILE A 183 3.23 10.01 30.70
CA ILE A 183 2.12 10.97 30.88
C ILE A 183 2.30 11.76 32.18
N GLY A 184 2.44 13.08 32.07
CA GLY A 184 2.41 14.03 33.19
C GLY A 184 3.35 13.68 34.35
N ALA A 185 2.86 13.82 35.59
CA ALA A 185 3.67 13.61 36.79
C ALA A 185 3.86 12.14 37.21
N HIS A 186 3.52 11.16 36.37
CA HIS A 186 3.66 9.74 36.69
C HIS A 186 5.14 9.32 36.80
N VAL A 187 5.37 8.12 37.33
CA VAL A 187 6.66 7.42 37.18
C VAL A 187 6.45 6.38 36.09
N CYS A 188 7.28 6.37 35.06
CA CYS A 188 7.15 5.44 33.95
C CYS A 188 8.42 4.61 33.80
N ASP A 189 8.27 3.29 33.72
CA ASP A 189 9.35 2.36 33.41
C ASP A 189 9.07 1.73 32.04
N CYS A 190 9.89 2.04 31.04
CA CYS A 190 9.84 1.36 29.76
C CYS A 190 10.60 0.04 29.85
N ILE A 191 9.98 -1.04 29.41
CA ILE A 191 10.56 -2.38 29.37
C ILE A 191 10.70 -2.76 27.90
N VAL A 192 11.92 -3.12 27.49
CA VAL A 192 12.18 -3.63 26.14
C VAL A 192 12.54 -5.11 26.23
N TYR A 193 11.79 -5.93 25.50
CA TYR A 193 12.15 -7.32 25.24
C TYR A 193 12.55 -7.43 23.76
N ALA A 194 13.74 -7.95 23.50
CA ALA A 194 14.21 -8.27 22.16
C ALA A 194 14.23 -9.80 21.95
N PRO A 195 13.79 -10.33 20.79
CA PRO A 195 13.76 -11.77 20.51
C PRO A 195 15.15 -12.37 20.22
N ALA A 196 16.18 -11.54 20.10
CA ALA A 196 17.56 -11.92 19.77
C ALA A 196 18.57 -10.94 20.38
N VAL A 197 19.87 -11.25 20.27
CA VAL A 197 20.92 -10.24 20.49
C VAL A 197 20.87 -9.25 19.34
N GLN A 198 20.47 -8.01 19.64
CA GLN A 198 20.39 -6.92 18.67
C GLN A 198 20.80 -5.59 19.32
N THR A 199 21.40 -4.72 18.52
CA THR A 199 21.65 -3.32 18.87
C THR A 199 20.42 -2.49 18.59
N PHE A 200 20.08 -1.61 19.52
CA PHE A 200 19.05 -0.59 19.36
C PHE A 200 19.51 0.70 20.04
N ASP A 201 18.98 1.83 19.61
CA ASP A 201 19.23 3.12 20.23
C ASP A 201 17.92 3.76 20.73
N VAL A 202 18.07 4.70 21.65
CA VAL A 202 16.97 5.42 22.31
C VAL A 202 17.31 6.90 22.32
N HIS A 203 16.50 7.68 21.60
CA HIS A 203 16.55 9.13 21.56
C HIS A 203 15.61 9.70 22.63
N ASP A 204 16.15 10.36 23.65
CA ASP A 204 15.36 11.26 24.51
C ASP A 204 15.15 12.57 23.74
N MET A 205 13.92 12.78 23.25
CA MET A 205 13.56 13.92 22.40
C MET A 205 13.62 15.26 23.15
N LYS A 206 13.64 15.24 24.48
CA LYS A 206 13.62 16.42 25.36
C LYS A 206 15.02 16.88 25.74
N SER A 207 15.95 15.96 25.99
CA SER A 207 17.37 16.28 26.22
C SER A 207 18.23 16.22 24.96
N GLN A 208 17.68 15.72 23.84
CA GLN A 208 18.38 15.46 22.57
C GLN A 208 19.55 14.45 22.73
N SER A 209 19.52 13.63 23.77
CA SER A 209 20.54 12.62 24.02
C SER A 209 20.17 11.27 23.39
N VAL A 210 21.17 10.59 22.84
CA VAL A 210 21.03 9.28 22.20
C VAL A 210 21.79 8.26 23.03
N PHE A 211 21.10 7.19 23.43
CA PHE A 211 21.65 6.09 24.22
C PHE A 211 21.68 4.82 23.37
N TYR A 212 22.86 4.21 23.23
CA TYR A 212 23.04 2.97 22.46
C TYR A 212 23.06 1.75 23.39
N TYR A 213 22.28 0.72 23.03
CA TYR A 213 22.14 -0.52 23.80
C TYR A 213 22.41 -1.75 22.93
N THR A 214 22.62 -2.88 23.58
CA THR A 214 22.70 -4.20 22.95
C THR A 214 21.93 -5.17 23.84
N SER A 215 20.79 -5.67 23.39
CA SER A 215 19.97 -6.55 24.22
C SER A 215 20.67 -7.87 24.50
N SER A 216 20.63 -8.29 25.77
CA SER A 216 21.28 -9.48 26.29
C SER A 216 20.49 -10.79 26.07
N VAL A 217 19.67 -10.88 25.00
CA VAL A 217 18.57 -11.87 24.85
C VAL A 217 17.62 -11.86 26.06
N SER A 218 17.47 -10.69 26.68
CA SER A 218 16.79 -10.56 27.96
C SER A 218 16.09 -9.21 28.10
N LYS A 219 15.30 -9.11 29.18
CA LYS A 219 14.49 -7.94 29.52
C LYS A 219 15.39 -6.80 30.00
N GLU A 220 15.59 -5.80 29.15
CA GLU A 220 16.16 -4.52 29.57
C GLU A 220 15.02 -3.63 30.12
N THR A 221 15.31 -2.80 31.13
CA THR A 221 14.29 -1.94 31.79
C THR A 221 14.86 -0.55 32.06
N PHE A 222 14.15 0.46 31.56
CA PHE A 222 14.56 1.86 31.49
C PHE A 222 13.59 2.71 32.31
N VAL A 223 14.10 3.45 33.29
CA VAL A 223 13.27 4.46 33.98
C VAL A 223 13.14 5.68 33.06
N LEU A 224 11.94 5.93 32.54
CA LEU A 224 11.68 7.10 31.71
C LEU A 224 11.45 8.33 32.58
N HIS A 225 12.21 9.39 32.31
CA HIS A 225 11.89 10.74 32.76
C HIS A 225 10.76 11.35 31.91
N PHE A 226 10.10 12.39 32.39
CA PHE A 226 8.94 12.99 31.71
C PHE A 226 9.29 13.62 30.35
N GLY A 227 8.91 12.94 29.27
CA GLY A 227 9.05 13.31 27.86
C GLY A 227 8.75 12.11 26.94
N PRO A 228 8.82 12.28 25.60
CA PRO A 228 8.80 11.19 24.64
C PRO A 228 10.21 10.66 24.32
N TYR A 229 10.26 9.38 23.95
CA TYR A 229 11.46 8.65 23.58
C TYR A 229 11.20 7.89 22.30
N VAL A 230 12.10 8.05 21.32
CA VAL A 230 12.07 7.27 20.08
C VAL A 230 13.09 6.15 20.19
N PHE A 231 12.67 4.90 19.96
CA PHE A 231 13.56 3.74 19.95
C PHE A 231 13.73 3.27 18.50
N HIS A 232 14.98 3.14 18.02
CA HIS A 232 15.28 2.59 16.70
C HIS A 232 15.94 1.21 16.81
N SER A 233 15.54 0.28 15.93
CA SER A 233 16.09 -1.07 15.88
C SER A 233 16.01 -1.65 14.46
N ASN A 234 16.97 -2.50 14.08
CA ASN A 234 16.95 -3.18 12.78
C ASN A 234 16.21 -4.53 12.81
N GLN A 235 15.58 -4.86 13.95
CA GLN A 235 14.76 -6.06 14.17
C GLN A 235 13.60 -5.74 15.12
N ALA A 236 12.49 -6.46 15.00
CA ALA A 236 11.31 -6.26 15.84
C ALA A 236 11.63 -6.39 17.33
N MET A 237 11.21 -5.41 18.13
CA MET A 237 11.25 -5.42 19.59
C MET A 237 9.83 -5.32 20.17
N GLN A 238 9.67 -5.81 21.39
CA GLN A 238 8.47 -5.61 22.20
C GLN A 238 8.74 -4.52 23.22
N ILE A 239 8.11 -3.36 23.05
CA ILE A 239 8.26 -2.20 23.95
C ILE A 239 6.99 -2.03 24.78
N VAL A 240 7.15 -2.02 26.11
CA VAL A 240 6.05 -1.97 27.07
C VAL A 240 6.31 -0.88 28.10
N VAL A 241 5.52 0.20 28.09
CA VAL A 241 5.63 1.28 29.08
C VAL A 241 4.75 0.95 30.28
N SER A 242 5.38 0.64 31.41
CA SER A 242 4.73 0.69 32.72
C SER A 242 4.56 2.15 33.13
N ILE A 243 3.35 2.55 33.52
CA ILE A 243 3.04 3.89 34.01
C ILE A 243 2.39 3.73 35.38
N GLN A 244 3.08 4.18 36.43
CA GLN A 244 2.63 4.06 37.82
C GLN A 244 1.97 5.36 38.30
N GLY A 245 0.80 5.24 38.93
CA GLY A 245 0.13 6.36 39.55
C GLY A 245 0.84 6.85 40.82
N ARG A 246 0.93 8.19 41.00
CA ARG A 246 1.32 8.76 42.31
C ARG A 246 0.21 8.70 43.35
N ILE A 247 -1.05 8.78 42.90
CA ILE A 247 -2.25 8.82 43.75
C ILE A 247 -2.85 7.41 43.91
N LEU A 248 -2.64 6.57 42.90
CA LEU A 248 -3.24 5.25 42.72
C LEU A 248 -2.08 4.28 42.58
N LYS A 249 -2.01 3.25 43.42
CA LYS A 249 -0.83 2.37 43.52
C LYS A 249 -0.63 1.45 42.33
N ASP A 250 -1.64 1.40 41.47
CA ASP A 250 -1.72 0.54 40.30
C ASP A 250 -0.80 1.07 39.20
N ALA A 251 -0.12 0.16 38.53
CA ALA A 251 0.64 0.44 37.32
C ALA A 251 -0.13 -0.11 36.13
N PHE A 252 -0.27 0.69 35.07
CA PHE A 252 -0.81 0.26 33.79
C PHE A 252 0.34 0.03 32.81
N LEU A 253 0.29 -1.07 32.05
CA LEU A 253 1.28 -1.37 31.01
C LEU A 253 0.65 -1.02 29.65
N CYS A 254 1.39 -0.29 28.82
CA CYS A 254 1.01 0.07 27.45
C CYS A 254 1.97 -0.58 26.46
N THR A 255 1.44 -1.33 25.48
CA THR A 255 2.22 -1.78 24.33
C THR A 255 2.49 -0.60 23.40
N VAL A 256 3.75 -0.21 23.22
CA VAL A 256 4.11 0.73 22.16
C VAL A 256 4.24 -0.06 20.87
N VAL A 257 3.44 0.31 19.86
CA VAL A 257 3.54 -0.28 18.52
C VAL A 257 4.58 0.49 17.70
N PRO A 258 5.24 -0.17 16.71
CA PRO A 258 6.04 0.53 15.72
C PRO A 258 5.26 1.65 15.02
N SER A 259 5.90 2.80 14.74
CA SER A 259 5.25 3.96 14.12
C SER A 259 4.79 3.71 12.70
N ASN A 260 5.41 2.77 11.98
CA ASN A 260 4.96 2.30 10.66
C ASN A 260 3.67 1.46 10.72
N LEU A 261 3.19 1.09 11.92
CA LEU A 261 1.85 0.50 12.13
C LEU A 261 0.80 1.58 12.50
N PHE A 262 1.17 2.86 12.57
CA PHE A 262 0.21 3.95 12.69
C PHE A 262 -0.62 4.09 11.41
N LEU A 263 -1.83 4.62 11.57
CA LEU A 263 -2.85 4.76 10.53
C LEU A 263 -3.32 6.21 10.41
N ALA A 264 -3.98 6.50 9.29
CA ALA A 264 -4.67 7.79 9.07
C ALA A 264 -6.13 7.79 9.58
N GLU A 265 -6.67 6.62 9.96
CA GLU A 265 -8.00 6.46 10.56
C GLU A 265 -8.01 5.36 11.64
N TYR A 266 -8.83 5.56 12.68
CA TYR A 266 -9.04 4.67 13.82
C TYR A 266 -10.51 4.68 14.26
N LEU A 267 -11.02 3.55 14.77
CA LEU A 267 -12.43 3.37 15.18
C LEU A 267 -12.55 2.61 16.52
N ALA A 268 -12.54 3.32 17.65
CA ALA A 268 -12.53 2.69 18.99
C ALA A 268 -13.91 2.59 19.65
N THR A 269 -14.11 1.64 20.58
CA THR A 269 -15.24 1.68 21.54
C THR A 269 -14.74 1.79 22.98
N LEU A 270 -15.45 2.58 23.79
CA LEU A 270 -15.17 2.77 25.21
C LEU A 270 -15.81 1.64 26.04
N PRO A 271 -15.01 0.85 26.81
CA PRO A 271 -15.56 -0.19 27.66
C PRO A 271 -16.35 0.37 28.85
N GLU A 272 -17.55 -0.17 29.09
CA GLU A 272 -18.52 0.33 30.05
C GLU A 272 -18.09 0.18 31.53
N GLU A 273 -16.98 -0.50 31.79
CA GLU A 273 -16.41 -0.77 33.11
C GLU A 273 -15.64 0.42 33.74
N TYR A 274 -15.19 1.39 32.94
CA TYR A 274 -14.25 2.44 33.39
C TYR A 274 -14.92 3.82 33.47
N ALA A 275 -14.74 4.53 34.59
CA ALA A 275 -15.42 5.80 34.84
C ALA A 275 -14.87 6.97 34.02
N ILE A 276 -13.57 6.94 33.68
CA ILE A 276 -12.86 7.97 32.94
C ILE A 276 -12.11 7.32 31.78
N HIS A 277 -12.10 7.97 30.62
CA HIS A 277 -11.31 7.57 29.46
C HIS A 277 -10.53 8.77 28.92
N PHE A 278 -9.37 8.51 28.33
CA PHE A 278 -8.66 9.51 27.55
C PHE A 278 -7.86 8.87 26.41
N LEU A 279 -7.64 9.66 25.36
CA LEU A 279 -6.76 9.36 24.25
C LEU A 279 -5.41 10.02 24.49
N ILE A 280 -4.33 9.37 24.06
CA ILE A 280 -3.06 10.01 23.74
C ILE A 280 -2.85 9.92 22.24
N ILE A 281 -2.67 11.07 21.59
CA ILE A 281 -2.52 11.19 20.14
C ILE A 281 -1.13 11.76 19.83
N LEU A 282 -0.34 11.04 19.04
CA LEU A 282 1.02 11.38 18.64
C LEU A 282 0.99 11.90 17.19
N ILE A 283 1.17 13.20 17.02
CA ILE A 283 0.89 13.90 15.76
C ILE A 283 2.16 14.62 15.29
N PRO A 284 2.70 14.34 14.09
CA PRO A 284 3.78 15.13 13.51
C PRO A 284 3.46 16.64 13.48
N ASP A 285 4.42 17.52 13.81
CA ASP A 285 4.17 18.97 14.01
C ASP A 285 3.44 19.65 12.84
N ASN A 286 3.68 19.19 11.61
CA ASN A 286 3.10 19.76 10.39
C ASN A 286 1.63 19.34 10.13
N LEU A 287 0.96 18.60 11.05
CA LEU A 287 -0.40 18.09 10.87
C LEU A 287 -1.42 18.73 11.84
N ASP A 288 -2.13 19.77 11.39
CA ASP A 288 -3.09 20.50 12.23
C ASP A 288 -4.56 20.06 12.10
N VAL A 289 -4.88 18.95 11.39
CA VAL A 289 -6.28 18.52 11.15
C VAL A 289 -6.51 17.02 11.38
N ILE A 290 -6.51 16.61 12.65
CA ILE A 290 -7.15 15.36 13.10
C ILE A 290 -8.60 15.64 13.51
N MET A 291 -9.53 14.79 13.08
CA MET A 291 -10.96 14.88 13.38
C MET A 291 -11.38 13.71 14.27
N LEU A 292 -11.99 14.00 15.42
CA LEU A 292 -12.59 13.05 16.35
C LEU A 292 -14.13 13.19 16.26
N ASN A 293 -14.83 12.13 15.83
CA ASN A 293 -16.28 12.12 15.58
C ASN A 293 -16.77 13.26 14.67
N ASN A 294 -16.00 13.57 13.62
CA ASN A 294 -16.20 14.71 12.70
C ASN A 294 -16.16 16.10 13.36
N GLN A 295 -15.62 16.22 14.57
CA GLN A 295 -15.21 17.49 15.18
C GLN A 295 -13.69 17.60 15.14
N SER A 296 -13.16 18.81 14.96
CA SER A 296 -11.70 19.00 14.93
C SER A 296 -11.10 18.76 16.31
N LEU A 297 -9.88 18.20 16.36
CA LEU A 297 -9.08 18.17 17.58
C LEU A 297 -8.81 19.58 18.14
N SER A 298 -9.01 20.66 17.37
CA SER A 298 -8.99 22.04 17.87
C SER A 298 -10.26 22.49 18.61
N SER A 299 -11.39 21.77 18.52
CA SER A 299 -12.68 22.16 19.10
C SER A 299 -13.11 21.35 20.35
N PHE A 300 -12.20 20.59 20.97
CA PHE A 300 -12.45 19.91 22.23
C PHE A 300 -11.95 20.75 23.41
N ASP A 301 -12.84 21.19 24.29
CA ASP A 301 -12.49 21.98 25.48
C ASP A 301 -11.63 21.20 26.48
N ASP A 302 -11.90 19.91 26.68
CA ASP A 302 -11.19 19.03 27.62
C ASP A 302 -9.88 18.41 27.05
N LYS A 303 -9.16 19.16 26.20
CA LYS A 303 -7.88 18.72 25.63
C LYS A 303 -6.68 19.42 26.27
N ASN A 304 -5.57 18.69 26.41
CA ASN A 304 -4.28 19.26 26.81
C ASN A 304 -3.21 18.82 25.81
N GLU A 305 -2.42 19.77 25.31
CA GLU A 305 -1.11 19.44 24.75
C GLU A 305 -0.20 19.07 25.95
N ILE A 306 0.35 17.85 25.97
CA ILE A 306 1.23 17.39 27.06
C ILE A 306 2.63 17.98 26.91
N ASP A 307 3.15 17.91 25.68
CA ASP A 307 4.48 18.38 25.26
C ASP A 307 4.49 18.44 23.72
N SER A 308 5.36 19.27 23.16
CA SER A 308 5.69 19.32 21.73
C SER A 308 7.21 19.40 21.54
N PHE A 309 7.79 18.47 20.77
CA PHE A 309 9.24 18.37 20.56
C PHE A 309 9.57 17.90 19.13
N LEU A 310 10.51 18.59 18.49
CA LEU A 310 11.27 18.10 17.33
C LEU A 310 10.42 17.42 16.23
N GLY A 311 9.31 18.04 15.81
CA GLY A 311 8.45 17.46 14.80
C GLY A 311 7.30 16.60 15.34
N LEU A 312 7.01 16.60 16.66
CA LEU A 312 5.96 15.78 17.28
C LEU A 312 5.19 16.52 18.40
N LYS A 313 3.87 16.69 18.21
CA LYS A 313 2.88 17.14 19.21
C LYS A 313 2.26 15.92 19.91
N ILE A 314 2.13 15.98 21.24
CA ILE A 314 1.45 14.93 22.03
C ILE A 314 0.20 15.50 22.69
N TRP A 315 -0.97 15.03 22.27
CA TRP A 315 -2.27 15.49 22.78
C TRP A 315 -2.90 14.46 23.72
N GLN A 316 -3.32 14.91 24.91
CA GLN A 316 -4.32 14.22 25.72
C GLN A 316 -5.72 14.76 25.41
N VAL A 317 -6.66 13.86 25.10
CA VAL A 317 -8.08 14.21 24.94
C VAL A 317 -8.89 13.40 25.93
N ASN A 318 -9.55 14.04 26.89
CA ASN A 318 -10.44 13.33 27.80
C ASN A 318 -11.75 13.00 27.08
N LEU A 319 -12.24 11.76 27.19
CA LEU A 319 -13.44 11.30 26.52
C LEU A 319 -14.60 11.16 27.51
N GLN A 320 -15.63 12.00 27.34
CA GLN A 320 -16.85 11.94 28.12
C GLN A 320 -17.79 10.83 27.61
N ARG A 321 -18.42 10.09 28.53
CA ARG A 321 -19.23 8.90 28.23
C ARG A 321 -20.68 9.23 27.82
N GLU A 322 -20.87 10.17 26.89
CA GLU A 322 -22.21 10.68 26.57
C GLU A 322 -22.98 9.88 25.49
N SER A 323 -22.35 8.92 24.79
CA SER A 323 -23.09 7.96 23.94
C SER A 323 -22.35 6.63 23.74
N HIS A 324 -23.10 5.56 23.45
CA HIS A 324 -22.56 4.24 23.07
C HIS A 324 -22.14 4.17 21.58
N SER A 325 -21.72 5.30 20.98
CA SER A 325 -21.23 5.32 19.59
C SER A 325 -19.74 4.97 19.52
N PRO A 326 -19.26 4.33 18.43
CA PRO A 326 -17.83 4.18 18.22
C PRO A 326 -17.18 5.53 17.90
N PHE A 327 -15.97 5.73 18.42
CA PHE A 327 -15.18 6.93 18.23
C PHE A 327 -14.33 6.80 16.96
N ASN A 328 -14.73 7.51 15.91
CA ASN A 328 -13.96 7.65 14.68
C ASN A 328 -12.92 8.77 14.87
N MET A 329 -11.65 8.48 14.63
CA MET A 329 -10.54 9.44 14.62
C MET A 329 -9.85 9.36 13.27
N ARG A 330 -9.77 10.46 12.51
CA ARG A 330 -9.15 10.45 11.18
C ARG A 330 -8.43 11.74 10.83
N SER A 331 -7.35 11.60 10.07
CA SER A 331 -6.58 12.70 9.47
C SER A 331 -7.27 13.15 8.18
N THR A 332 -7.68 14.42 8.06
CA THR A 332 -8.39 14.88 6.85
C THR A 332 -7.51 14.95 5.61
N VAL A 333 -6.18 14.89 5.81
CA VAL A 333 -5.15 14.91 4.77
C VAL A 333 -4.58 13.51 4.50
N GLY A 334 -5.09 12.46 5.15
CA GLY A 334 -4.65 11.07 4.94
C GLY A 334 -3.28 10.73 5.54
N ASN A 335 -2.73 11.60 6.40
CA ASN A 335 -1.43 11.39 7.05
C ASN A 335 -1.56 10.57 8.33
N ILE A 336 -0.62 9.65 8.55
CA ILE A 336 -0.61 8.74 9.70
C ILE A 336 -0.27 9.46 11.01
N PHE A 337 -0.84 8.99 12.12
CA PHE A 337 -0.60 9.51 13.47
C PHE A 337 -0.75 8.39 14.50
N GLY A 338 0.00 8.41 15.59
CA GLY A 338 -0.13 7.41 16.66
C GLY A 338 -1.35 7.68 17.52
N CYS A 339 -2.10 6.66 17.92
CA CYS A 339 -3.24 6.82 18.81
C CYS A 339 -3.33 5.69 19.84
N TYR A 340 -3.50 6.05 21.12
CA TYR A 340 -3.52 5.13 22.26
C TYR A 340 -4.70 5.47 23.17
N MET A 341 -5.46 4.46 23.60
CA MET A 341 -6.63 4.61 24.45
C MET A 341 -6.34 4.14 25.87
N PHE A 342 -6.74 4.95 26.84
CA PHE A 342 -6.62 4.67 28.26
C PHE A 342 -8.00 4.72 28.93
N GLY A 343 -8.17 3.93 29.98
CA GLY A 343 -9.34 4.01 30.84
C GLY A 343 -9.02 3.76 32.30
N TYR A 344 -9.76 4.42 33.19
CA TYR A 344 -9.62 4.31 34.64
C TYR A 344 -10.98 4.12 35.33
N GLY A 345 -11.04 3.20 36.28
CA GLY A 345 -12.19 2.88 37.11
C GLY A 345 -11.77 2.47 38.53
N ASN A 346 -12.74 2.33 39.43
CA ASN A 346 -12.51 2.29 40.89
C ASN A 346 -11.53 1.22 41.42
N GLU A 347 -11.25 0.16 40.66
CA GLU A 347 -10.27 -0.89 40.99
C GLU A 347 -9.46 -1.34 39.75
N ASN A 348 -9.53 -0.62 38.62
CA ASN A 348 -9.06 -1.10 37.32
C ASN A 348 -8.58 0.03 36.41
N SER A 349 -7.60 -0.28 35.56
CA SER A 349 -7.14 0.60 34.48
C SER A 349 -6.69 -0.22 33.28
N TYR A 350 -6.81 0.34 32.07
CA TYR A 350 -6.22 -0.23 30.86
C TYR A 350 -5.45 0.83 30.07
N SER A 351 -4.52 0.34 29.25
CA SER A 351 -3.96 1.08 28.12
C SER A 351 -3.85 0.13 26.92
N THR A 352 -4.15 0.63 25.73
CA THR A 352 -4.05 -0.14 24.49
C THR A 352 -3.74 0.80 23.33
N PRO A 353 -2.88 0.44 22.36
CA PRO A 353 -2.85 1.11 21.07
C PRO A 353 -4.24 1.01 20.41
N ILE A 354 -4.62 2.02 19.65
CA ILE A 354 -5.77 1.94 18.74
C ILE A 354 -5.24 1.53 17.36
N ASN A 355 -5.92 0.66 16.62
CA ASN A 355 -5.45 0.15 15.32
C ASN A 355 -6.63 -0.29 14.44
N PHE A 356 -7.33 0.64 13.78
CA PHE A 356 -8.53 0.32 12.97
C PHE A 356 -8.78 1.29 11.80
N GLY A 357 -8.09 1.06 10.68
CA GLY A 357 -8.23 1.82 9.43
C GLY A 357 -7.92 0.92 8.23
N ASN A 358 -8.63 1.13 7.12
CA ASN A 358 -8.68 0.17 6.01
C ASN A 358 -7.57 0.34 4.96
N GLU A 359 -6.77 1.41 5.07
CA GLU A 359 -5.80 1.83 4.06
C GLU A 359 -4.38 1.92 4.65
N SER A 360 -3.40 1.48 3.87
CA SER A 360 -1.97 1.59 4.18
C SER A 360 -1.28 2.56 3.23
N ARG A 361 -0.61 3.56 3.79
CA ARG A 361 0.48 4.29 3.12
C ARG A 361 1.75 4.02 3.90
N GLU A 362 2.81 3.61 3.22
CA GLU A 362 4.13 3.54 3.83
C GLU A 362 4.70 4.96 3.94
N PHE A 363 5.23 5.30 5.10
CA PHE A 363 5.90 6.57 5.36
C PHE A 363 7.06 6.33 6.31
N ILE A 364 8.22 6.93 6.01
CA ILE A 364 9.41 6.90 6.85
C ILE A 364 9.56 8.29 7.48
N PHE A 365 9.70 8.33 8.81
CA PHE A 365 10.00 9.56 9.53
C PHE A 365 11.44 10.01 9.22
N GLN A 366 11.60 11.16 8.56
CA GLN A 366 12.91 11.77 8.30
C GLN A 366 13.08 13.06 9.13
N TYR A 367 13.83 12.94 10.23
CA TYR A 367 14.22 14.08 11.06
C TYR A 367 15.33 14.91 10.38
N GLN A 368 14.98 16.06 9.78
CA GLN A 368 15.98 17.01 9.27
C GLN A 368 16.74 17.71 10.40
N THR A 369 17.93 17.22 10.71
CA THR A 369 18.91 17.91 11.57
C THR A 369 19.61 19.03 10.79
N GLN A 370 19.00 20.22 10.74
CA GLN A 370 19.59 21.37 10.03
C GLN A 370 20.88 21.87 10.72
N LEU A 371 22.03 21.56 10.10
CA LEU A 371 23.34 22.10 10.45
C LEU A 371 23.64 23.35 9.59
N THR A 372 23.31 24.53 10.11
CA THR A 372 23.43 25.79 9.37
C THR A 372 24.86 26.31 9.29
N HIS A 373 25.46 26.24 8.09
CA HIS A 373 26.72 26.92 7.77
C HIS A 373 26.46 28.23 7.03
N SER A 374 26.89 29.35 7.62
CA SER A 374 26.73 30.69 7.05
C SER A 374 27.98 31.16 6.31
N THR A 375 27.79 31.78 5.14
CA THR A 375 28.83 32.50 4.37
C THR A 375 28.30 33.84 3.85
N MET A 376 29.17 34.85 3.79
CA MET A 376 28.81 36.25 3.47
C MET A 376 29.02 36.62 1.99
N PRO A 377 28.28 37.61 1.45
CA PRO A 377 28.38 38.04 0.06
C PRO A 377 29.64 38.87 -0.23
N THR A 378 30.01 39.00 -1.52
CA THR A 378 31.07 39.89 -2.03
C THR A 378 30.58 40.63 -3.28
N SER A 379 31.06 41.86 -3.50
CA SER A 379 30.40 42.87 -4.36
C SER A 379 30.77 42.87 -5.86
N GLU A 380 29.89 43.53 -6.61
CA GLU A 380 29.91 43.83 -8.05
C GLU A 380 31.24 44.32 -8.66
N LEU A 381 31.36 44.20 -10.00
CA LEU A 381 31.86 45.29 -10.83
C LEU A 381 31.23 45.27 -12.24
N ALA A 382 30.57 46.36 -12.64
CA ALA A 382 29.87 46.46 -13.93
C ALA A 382 30.75 47.06 -15.05
N THR A 383 30.48 46.66 -16.30
CA THR A 383 30.95 47.36 -17.51
C THR A 383 29.84 47.46 -18.55
N THR A 384 29.63 48.65 -19.10
CA THR A 384 28.52 48.98 -19.99
C THR A 384 28.88 48.92 -21.47
N SER A 385 28.01 48.32 -22.29
CA SER A 385 27.96 48.57 -23.73
C SER A 385 26.49 48.63 -24.18
N THR A 386 26.18 49.55 -25.09
CA THR A 386 24.80 49.95 -25.40
C THR A 386 24.24 49.19 -26.60
N GLU A 387 23.09 48.52 -26.43
CA GLU A 387 22.22 48.17 -27.56
C GLU A 387 20.74 48.07 -27.14
N SER A 388 19.85 48.25 -28.12
CA SER A 388 18.39 48.05 -28.12
C SER A 388 17.63 48.11 -26.78
N VAL A 389 16.88 49.21 -26.56
CA VAL A 389 15.95 49.35 -25.42
C VAL A 389 14.73 48.43 -25.60
N LYS A 390 14.90 47.16 -25.22
CA LYS A 390 13.79 46.38 -24.64
C LYS A 390 13.42 46.97 -23.28
N ALA A 391 12.21 46.68 -22.81
CA ALA A 391 11.86 46.95 -21.42
C ALA A 391 12.83 46.18 -20.51
N VAL A 392 13.50 46.89 -19.62
CA VAL A 392 14.28 46.30 -18.53
C VAL A 392 13.28 45.75 -17.54
N CYS A 393 13.24 44.43 -17.34
CA CYS A 393 12.51 43.87 -16.22
C CYS A 393 13.07 44.48 -14.93
N THR A 394 12.17 44.84 -14.03
CA THR A 394 12.50 45.45 -12.73
C THR A 394 11.70 44.67 -11.70
N PRO A 395 12.34 43.99 -10.73
CA PRO A 395 11.64 43.07 -9.84
C PRO A 395 10.45 43.74 -9.16
N THR A 396 9.31 43.03 -9.11
CA THR A 396 8.08 43.57 -8.52
C THR A 396 7.67 42.79 -7.27
N PRO A 397 6.83 43.36 -6.38
CA PRO A 397 6.28 42.59 -5.26
C PRO A 397 5.43 41.42 -5.78
N GLN A 398 5.66 40.21 -5.26
CA GLN A 398 4.93 38.98 -5.57
C GLN A 398 3.39 39.17 -5.49
N LYS A 399 2.64 38.59 -6.44
CA LYS A 399 1.17 38.68 -6.47
C LYS A 399 0.52 37.61 -7.36
N ASN A 400 -0.13 36.64 -6.71
CA ASN A 400 -0.65 35.40 -7.32
C ASN A 400 -1.41 35.54 -8.65
N GLY A 401 -0.82 35.01 -9.72
CA GLY A 401 -1.31 35.01 -11.08
C GLY A 401 -1.56 36.41 -11.58
N ASP A 402 -0.50 37.17 -11.88
CA ASP A 402 -0.62 38.50 -12.48
C ASP A 402 0.15 38.72 -13.78
N GLU A 403 0.61 37.63 -14.39
CA GLU A 403 1.18 37.56 -15.73
C GLU A 403 2.44 38.44 -15.89
N LYS A 404 3.26 38.48 -14.83
CA LYS A 404 4.56 39.17 -14.78
C LYS A 404 5.68 38.19 -14.40
N ASP A 405 6.88 38.71 -14.63
CA ASP A 405 8.23 38.20 -14.42
C ASP A 405 8.72 38.99 -13.20
N ASN A 406 8.65 38.39 -12.02
CA ASN A 406 8.63 39.11 -10.74
C ASN A 406 10.03 39.20 -10.10
N ASP A 407 10.91 38.23 -10.32
CA ASP A 407 12.36 38.27 -10.01
C ASP A 407 13.24 38.83 -11.15
N CYS A 408 12.79 38.68 -12.41
CA CYS A 408 13.48 38.99 -13.68
C CYS A 408 14.41 37.92 -14.29
N ASP A 409 14.22 36.63 -14.01
CA ASP A 409 14.80 35.52 -14.77
C ASP A 409 14.28 35.49 -16.23
N GLY A 410 12.97 35.71 -16.45
CA GLY A 410 12.34 35.65 -17.77
C GLY A 410 11.20 34.64 -18.01
N TYR A 411 10.72 33.90 -17.01
CA TYR A 411 9.41 33.21 -17.03
C TYR A 411 8.30 34.08 -16.36
N ILE A 412 7.09 33.53 -16.14
CA ILE A 412 5.92 34.21 -15.53
C ILE A 412 4.92 33.21 -14.91
N ASP A 413 4.35 33.52 -13.74
CA ASP A 413 3.32 32.74 -13.04
C ASP A 413 3.66 31.21 -12.87
N GLU A 414 4.92 30.87 -12.58
CA GLU A 414 5.43 29.50 -12.41
C GLU A 414 5.10 28.80 -11.09
N GLU A 415 5.12 29.50 -9.95
CA GLU A 415 5.18 28.86 -8.62
C GLU A 415 3.82 28.59 -7.96
N ILE A 416 3.82 27.85 -6.86
CA ILE A 416 2.67 27.65 -5.98
C ILE A 416 3.00 28.19 -4.58
N MET A 417 2.23 29.15 -4.06
CA MET A 417 2.45 29.77 -2.73
C MET A 417 2.51 28.72 -1.60
N ASN A 418 3.71 28.22 -1.30
CA ASN A 418 3.91 27.04 -0.46
C ASN A 418 5.23 27.01 0.30
N GLY A 419 6.10 28.01 0.14
CA GLY A 419 7.38 28.08 0.84
C GLY A 419 8.42 27.11 0.29
N LYS A 420 8.36 26.80 -1.01
CA LYS A 420 9.40 26.08 -1.75
C LYS A 420 9.72 26.81 -3.05
N ASP A 421 11.01 26.80 -3.38
CA ASP A 421 11.52 26.89 -4.74
C ASP A 421 10.91 25.72 -5.56
N ASP A 422 9.88 25.98 -6.36
CA ASP A 422 9.13 24.95 -7.09
C ASP A 422 9.77 24.57 -8.45
N ASP A 423 10.83 25.27 -8.92
CA ASP A 423 11.51 24.94 -10.19
C ASP A 423 13.06 25.01 -10.24
N GLU A 424 13.70 25.14 -9.08
CA GLU A 424 15.13 24.99 -8.76
C GLU A 424 16.06 26.15 -9.22
N ASP A 425 15.60 27.41 -9.23
CA ASP A 425 16.48 28.55 -9.57
C ASP A 425 17.10 29.31 -8.37
N GLY A 426 16.50 29.20 -7.18
CA GLY A 426 17.11 29.53 -5.89
C GLY A 426 16.44 30.63 -5.06
N GLU A 427 15.38 31.29 -5.53
CA GLU A 427 14.49 32.12 -4.71
C GLU A 427 13.26 31.30 -4.24
N ILE A 428 12.22 31.92 -3.63
CA ILE A 428 11.02 31.24 -3.07
C ILE A 428 9.79 32.19 -3.06
N ASP A 429 8.68 31.76 -3.66
CA ASP A 429 7.36 32.40 -3.70
C ASP A 429 7.33 33.79 -4.45
N GLU A 430 8.28 34.12 -5.30
CA GLU A 430 8.32 35.30 -6.19
C GLU A 430 7.22 35.34 -7.27
N ASP A 431 7.18 34.32 -8.13
CA ASP A 431 6.44 34.27 -9.40
C ASP A 431 5.21 33.37 -9.27
N ASN A 432 4.57 33.58 -8.13
CA ASN A 432 3.37 32.91 -7.68
C ASN A 432 2.24 32.85 -8.72
N SER A 433 1.88 31.66 -9.16
CA SER A 433 0.75 31.41 -10.07
C SER A 433 -0.62 31.59 -9.41
N ARG A 434 -1.69 31.36 -10.18
CA ARG A 434 -3.00 30.98 -9.62
C ARG A 434 -3.14 29.46 -9.59
N THR A 435 -3.08 28.94 -8.38
CA THR A 435 -3.45 27.55 -8.07
C THR A 435 -4.91 27.26 -8.41
N THR A 436 -5.16 25.97 -8.65
CA THR A 436 -6.49 25.35 -8.70
C THR A 436 -6.95 24.91 -7.32
N ASP A 437 -8.21 24.49 -7.19
CA ASP A 437 -8.77 23.95 -5.93
C ASP A 437 -8.01 22.70 -5.40
N SER A 438 -7.14 22.07 -6.20
CA SER A 438 -6.25 20.96 -5.80
C SER A 438 -4.81 21.40 -5.49
N GLY A 439 -4.54 22.70 -5.40
CA GLY A 439 -3.20 23.25 -5.14
C GLY A 439 -2.27 23.30 -6.36
N CYS A 440 -2.67 22.76 -7.52
CA CYS A 440 -1.83 22.68 -8.71
C CYS A 440 -1.91 23.92 -9.61
N LEU A 441 -0.84 24.19 -10.37
CA LEU A 441 -0.79 25.16 -11.47
C LEU A 441 -1.98 25.02 -12.43
N HIS A 442 -2.47 26.13 -12.99
CA HIS A 442 -3.65 26.13 -13.86
C HIS A 442 -3.46 25.29 -15.15
N GLY A 443 -4.10 24.12 -15.19
CA GLY A 443 -3.96 23.14 -16.27
C GLY A 443 -3.17 21.89 -15.90
N TRP A 444 -2.80 21.74 -14.63
CA TRP A 444 -2.24 20.54 -14.05
C TRP A 444 -3.17 20.00 -12.95
N PHE A 445 -3.06 18.70 -12.67
CA PHE A 445 -3.79 17.97 -11.64
C PHE A 445 -2.97 16.73 -11.22
N GLY A 446 -3.53 15.91 -10.32
CA GLY A 446 -2.84 14.77 -9.72
C GLY A 446 -2.39 15.12 -8.30
N THR A 447 -2.01 14.11 -7.51
CA THR A 447 -1.54 14.28 -6.13
C THR A 447 -0.20 14.99 -6.04
N HIS A 448 0.58 14.94 -7.12
CA HIS A 448 1.88 15.60 -7.28
C HIS A 448 1.88 16.65 -8.40
N CYS A 449 0.69 17.07 -8.87
CA CYS A 449 0.50 17.97 -10.02
C CYS A 449 1.12 17.50 -11.36
N ASP A 450 1.56 16.24 -11.43
CA ASP A 450 2.28 15.58 -12.52
C ASP A 450 1.32 14.97 -13.57
N LYS A 451 0.15 15.59 -13.80
CA LYS A 451 -0.83 15.21 -14.84
C LYS A 451 -1.37 16.45 -15.55
N LYS A 452 -1.09 16.59 -16.85
CA LYS A 452 -1.54 17.77 -17.64
C LYS A 452 -3.00 17.61 -18.09
N CYS A 453 -3.81 18.65 -17.89
CA CYS A 453 -5.19 18.72 -18.33
C CYS A 453 -5.31 18.68 -19.86
N ARG A 454 -5.85 17.58 -20.41
CA ARG A 454 -6.05 17.38 -21.86
C ARG A 454 -7.51 17.56 -22.29
N CYS A 455 -8.30 18.34 -21.55
CA CYS A 455 -9.68 18.71 -21.89
C CYS A 455 -9.75 19.96 -22.78
N GLU A 456 -10.74 20.06 -23.66
CA GLU A 456 -10.95 21.24 -24.53
C GLU A 456 -11.00 22.54 -23.71
N LYS A 457 -10.19 23.52 -24.13
CA LYS A 457 -10.06 24.84 -23.48
C LYS A 457 -9.66 24.77 -22.00
N ASN A 458 -8.87 23.74 -21.63
CA ASN A 458 -8.37 23.50 -20.26
C ASN A 458 -9.50 23.25 -19.23
N LYS A 459 -10.68 22.79 -19.66
CA LYS A 459 -11.88 22.68 -18.81
C LYS A 459 -11.99 21.33 -18.07
N CYS A 460 -10.95 20.96 -17.34
CA CYS A 460 -10.99 19.89 -16.35
C CYS A 460 -11.66 20.34 -15.03
N GLN A 461 -12.03 19.37 -14.20
CA GLN A 461 -12.25 19.45 -12.76
C GLN A 461 -10.91 19.25 -12.03
N ALA A 462 -10.87 19.49 -10.71
CA ALA A 462 -9.71 19.18 -9.85
C ALA A 462 -9.28 17.69 -9.92
N SER A 463 -10.24 16.79 -10.20
CA SER A 463 -9.97 15.36 -10.40
C SER A 463 -9.26 15.01 -11.72
N GLY A 464 -9.09 15.98 -12.63
CA GLY A 464 -8.62 15.77 -14.01
C GLY A 464 -9.71 15.42 -15.03
N GLU A 465 -10.93 15.10 -14.59
CA GLU A 465 -12.07 14.82 -15.46
C GLU A 465 -12.51 16.05 -16.26
N CYS A 466 -12.96 15.87 -17.51
CA CYS A 466 -13.53 16.99 -18.26
C CYS A 466 -14.91 17.37 -17.72
N LYS A 467 -15.18 18.68 -17.63
CA LYS A 467 -16.50 19.23 -17.27
C LYS A 467 -17.56 18.83 -18.30
N GLU A 468 -18.84 18.78 -17.90
CA GLU A 468 -19.92 18.30 -18.77
C GLU A 468 -19.90 18.91 -20.19
N ASN A 469 -20.12 18.07 -21.19
CA ASN A 469 -20.11 18.40 -22.63
C ASN A 469 -18.76 18.87 -23.22
N VAL A 470 -17.69 18.97 -22.42
CA VAL A 470 -16.31 19.18 -22.88
C VAL A 470 -15.71 17.83 -23.29
N SER A 471 -14.99 17.75 -24.42
CA SER A 471 -14.27 16.52 -24.82
C SER A 471 -12.75 16.65 -24.63
N CYS A 472 -12.02 15.56 -24.86
CA CYS A 472 -10.57 15.56 -24.90
C CYS A 472 -10.06 16.39 -26.10
N ILE A 473 -8.91 17.05 -25.96
CA ILE A 473 -8.26 17.75 -27.07
C ILE A 473 -7.84 16.76 -28.17
N HIS A 474 -7.86 17.23 -29.42
CA HIS A 474 -7.54 16.42 -30.60
C HIS A 474 -6.15 15.76 -30.50
N GLY A 475 -6.13 14.44 -30.34
CA GLY A 475 -4.92 13.63 -30.11
C GLY A 475 -4.90 12.89 -28.77
N PHE A 476 -5.93 13.06 -27.93
CA PHE A 476 -6.03 12.44 -26.60
C PHE A 476 -7.41 11.82 -26.34
N PHE A 477 -7.47 10.79 -25.48
CA PHE A 477 -8.69 10.07 -25.10
C PHE A 477 -8.51 9.26 -23.79
N GLY A 478 -9.49 8.41 -23.46
CA GLY A 478 -9.47 7.50 -22.31
C GLY A 478 -9.69 8.22 -20.97
N SER A 479 -9.46 7.52 -19.86
CA SER A 479 -9.60 8.07 -18.51
C SER A 479 -8.82 9.39 -18.36
N LYS A 480 -9.51 10.43 -17.87
CA LYS A 480 -9.03 11.81 -17.68
C LYS A 480 -8.29 12.41 -18.91
N CYS A 481 -8.59 11.91 -20.11
CA CYS A 481 -7.94 12.27 -21.38
C CYS A 481 -6.41 12.02 -21.44
N GLN A 482 -5.88 11.06 -20.68
CA GLN A 482 -4.42 10.89 -20.55
C GLN A 482 -3.79 9.94 -21.58
N HIS A 483 -4.59 9.20 -22.37
CA HIS A 483 -4.09 8.36 -23.45
C HIS A 483 -3.87 9.15 -24.73
N LYS A 484 -2.77 8.87 -25.43
CA LYS A 484 -2.42 9.47 -26.72
C LYS A 484 -3.05 8.68 -27.87
N ASP A 485 -3.93 9.32 -28.62
CA ASP A 485 -4.66 8.72 -29.74
C ASP A 485 -3.85 8.80 -31.05
N LEU A 486 -3.39 7.64 -31.52
CA LEU A 486 -2.59 7.53 -32.74
C LEU A 486 -3.40 7.69 -34.03
N ILE A 487 -4.73 7.50 -34.00
CA ILE A 487 -5.57 7.67 -35.20
C ILE A 487 -5.58 9.13 -35.66
N MET A 488 -5.50 10.09 -34.72
CA MET A 488 -5.54 11.55 -34.97
C MET A 488 -4.39 12.09 -35.82
N LYS A 489 -3.31 11.31 -36.01
CA LYS A 489 -2.15 11.67 -36.85
C LYS A 489 -1.91 10.65 -37.98
N SER A 490 -2.79 9.66 -38.12
CA SER A 490 -2.66 8.57 -39.10
C SER A 490 -3.38 8.87 -40.41
N ASN A 491 -2.95 8.21 -41.48
CA ASN A 491 -3.70 8.13 -42.73
C ASN A 491 -4.70 6.96 -42.60
N VAL A 492 -6.00 7.27 -42.61
CA VAL A 492 -7.08 6.30 -42.40
C VAL A 492 -7.91 6.10 -43.67
N SER A 493 -8.37 4.88 -43.93
CA SER A 493 -9.21 4.56 -45.10
C SER A 493 -10.61 5.17 -45.06
N GLN A 494 -11.04 5.68 -43.90
CA GLN A 494 -12.25 6.48 -43.74
C GLN A 494 -11.99 7.60 -42.72
N GLU A 495 -12.04 8.87 -43.16
CA GLU A 495 -11.81 10.04 -42.28
C GLU A 495 -12.76 10.09 -41.08
N ALA A 496 -13.96 9.50 -41.20
CA ALA A 496 -14.91 9.37 -40.09
C ALA A 496 -14.35 8.64 -38.85
N MET A 497 -13.30 7.82 -39.00
CA MET A 497 -12.59 7.19 -37.88
C MET A 497 -11.90 8.20 -36.95
N GLN A 498 -11.55 9.39 -37.47
CA GLN A 498 -10.96 10.50 -36.71
C GLN A 498 -12.00 11.44 -36.08
N PHE A 499 -13.30 11.20 -36.30
CA PHE A 499 -14.33 12.00 -35.66
C PHE A 499 -14.46 11.65 -34.17
N ARG A 500 -14.64 12.66 -33.32
CA ARG A 500 -14.87 12.56 -31.88
C ARG A 500 -16.03 13.46 -31.48
N HIS A 501 -16.75 13.10 -30.42
CA HIS A 501 -17.89 13.87 -29.92
C HIS A 501 -18.07 13.64 -28.41
N SER A 502 -18.32 14.70 -27.64
CA SER A 502 -18.43 14.62 -26.16
C SER A 502 -19.54 13.70 -25.66
N THR A 503 -20.68 13.64 -26.36
CA THR A 503 -21.67 12.56 -26.18
C THR A 503 -21.31 11.34 -27.04
N LYS A 504 -21.07 10.20 -26.40
CA LYS A 504 -20.88 8.87 -27.01
C LYS A 504 -21.93 8.58 -28.10
N CYS A 505 -21.52 7.99 -29.23
CA CYS A 505 -22.38 7.54 -30.34
C CYS A 505 -23.39 8.53 -30.99
N LYS A 506 -23.45 9.80 -30.59
CA LYS A 506 -24.37 10.82 -31.16
C LYS A 506 -24.16 11.07 -32.66
N ARG A 507 -22.96 10.76 -33.17
CA ARG A 507 -22.74 10.47 -34.59
C ARG A 507 -22.14 9.07 -34.72
N ASN A 508 -22.43 8.42 -35.84
CA ASN A 508 -21.87 7.13 -36.23
C ASN A 508 -21.65 7.09 -37.74
N PHE A 509 -20.77 6.20 -38.18
CA PHE A 509 -20.39 5.99 -39.58
C PHE A 509 -20.51 4.51 -39.97
N LYS A 510 -20.51 4.25 -41.28
CA LYS A 510 -20.57 2.91 -41.85
C LYS A 510 -19.15 2.37 -42.07
N ALA A 511 -18.64 1.66 -41.08
CA ALA A 511 -17.39 0.92 -41.21
C ALA A 511 -17.50 -0.12 -42.35
N VAL A 512 -16.50 -0.18 -43.23
CA VAL A 512 -16.42 -1.14 -44.36
C VAL A 512 -15.12 -1.92 -44.22
N SER A 513 -15.19 -3.24 -44.30
CA SER A 513 -14.04 -4.13 -44.17
C SER A 513 -13.21 -4.17 -45.46
N PRO A 514 -11.86 -4.09 -45.41
CA PRO A 514 -11.04 -3.75 -44.25
C PRO A 514 -10.94 -2.22 -44.04
N LEU A 515 -11.01 -1.78 -42.79
CA LEU A 515 -10.50 -0.47 -42.41
C LEU A 515 -8.98 -0.54 -42.28
N SER A 516 -8.28 0.48 -42.75
CA SER A 516 -6.81 0.56 -42.74
C SER A 516 -6.37 1.85 -42.07
N ILE A 517 -5.53 1.72 -41.04
CA ILE A 517 -4.91 2.81 -40.28
C ILE A 517 -3.39 2.72 -40.53
N ARG A 518 -2.82 3.71 -41.23
CA ARG A 518 -1.38 3.79 -41.49
C ARG A 518 -0.77 4.93 -40.69
N PHE A 519 0.12 4.57 -39.76
CA PHE A 519 0.78 5.51 -38.88
C PHE A 519 1.86 6.32 -39.65
N PRO A 520 2.07 7.61 -39.32
CA PRO A 520 3.00 8.48 -40.04
C PRO A 520 4.47 8.16 -39.72
N ALA A 521 4.71 7.52 -38.58
CA ALA A 521 5.97 6.96 -38.14
C ALA A 521 5.71 5.56 -37.57
N SER A 522 6.76 4.75 -37.45
CA SER A 522 6.74 3.54 -36.63
C SER A 522 6.51 3.90 -35.16
N THR A 523 5.50 3.31 -34.53
CA THR A 523 5.03 3.60 -33.16
C THR A 523 4.71 2.29 -32.44
N ARG A 524 4.76 2.21 -31.11
CA ARG A 524 4.06 1.15 -30.38
C ARG A 524 2.56 1.43 -30.31
N ILE A 525 1.78 0.39 -30.01
CA ILE A 525 0.41 0.47 -29.51
C ILE A 525 0.36 -0.32 -28.19
N SER A 526 -0.52 0.06 -27.25
CA SER A 526 -0.86 -0.81 -26.11
C SER A 526 -2.19 -1.54 -26.36
N TRP A 527 -3.27 -0.78 -26.52
CA TRP A 527 -4.62 -1.29 -26.76
C TRP A 527 -5.43 -0.42 -27.73
N ILE A 528 -6.57 -0.95 -28.19
CA ILE A 528 -7.45 -0.36 -29.20
C ILE A 528 -8.88 -0.36 -28.65
N GLN A 529 -9.62 0.74 -28.79
CA GLN A 529 -11.03 0.83 -28.39
C GLN A 529 -11.91 1.10 -29.60
N ILE A 530 -13.04 0.39 -29.68
CA ILE A 530 -14.05 0.55 -30.73
C ILE A 530 -15.39 0.80 -30.04
N GLU A 531 -15.96 1.98 -30.26
CA GLU A 531 -17.34 2.31 -29.88
C GLU A 531 -18.26 2.07 -31.07
N ALA A 532 -19.44 1.50 -30.84
CA ALA A 532 -20.40 1.18 -31.89
C ALA A 532 -21.86 1.33 -31.45
N VAL A 533 -22.80 1.32 -32.40
CA VAL A 533 -24.23 1.54 -32.12
C VAL A 533 -24.89 0.29 -31.50
N SER A 534 -24.21 -0.86 -31.47
CA SER A 534 -24.70 -2.11 -30.86
C SER A 534 -23.58 -3.14 -30.66
N THR A 535 -23.76 -4.08 -29.73
CA THR A 535 -22.93 -5.30 -29.60
C THR A 535 -22.75 -6.05 -30.92
N ASP A 536 -23.81 -6.19 -31.73
CA ASP A 536 -23.75 -6.83 -33.06
C ASP A 536 -22.81 -6.11 -34.04
N SER A 537 -22.56 -4.82 -33.84
CA SER A 537 -21.59 -4.06 -34.64
C SER A 537 -20.13 -4.34 -34.24
N LEU A 538 -19.90 -5.00 -33.10
CA LEU A 538 -18.58 -5.33 -32.54
C LEU A 538 -18.17 -6.81 -32.73
N LYS A 539 -19.10 -7.66 -33.18
CA LYS A 539 -18.85 -9.09 -33.44
C LYS A 539 -17.91 -9.32 -34.62
N ASP A 540 -17.21 -10.45 -34.58
CA ASP A 540 -16.37 -11.00 -35.65
C ASP A 540 -15.23 -10.08 -36.13
N ILE A 541 -14.83 -9.11 -35.30
CA ILE A 541 -13.71 -8.22 -35.58
C ILE A 541 -12.40 -9.03 -35.59
N GLN A 542 -11.57 -8.76 -36.59
CA GLN A 542 -10.25 -9.35 -36.82
C GLN A 542 -9.23 -8.23 -37.03
N MET A 543 -8.03 -8.41 -36.49
CA MET A 543 -6.94 -7.45 -36.63
C MET A 543 -5.73 -8.11 -37.28
N HIS A 544 -5.12 -7.37 -38.22
CA HIS A 544 -3.91 -7.78 -38.92
C HIS A 544 -2.98 -6.60 -39.16
N PHE A 545 -1.72 -6.76 -38.79
CA PHE A 545 -0.67 -5.75 -38.89
C PHE A 545 0.14 -5.95 -40.15
N LEU A 546 0.45 -4.87 -40.87
CA LEU A 546 1.08 -4.92 -42.19
C LEU A 546 2.46 -4.27 -42.24
N LYS A 547 3.38 -4.95 -42.94
CA LYS A 547 4.78 -4.52 -43.08
C LYS A 547 4.92 -3.42 -44.12
N THR A 548 5.17 -2.19 -43.66
CA THR A 548 5.55 -1.06 -44.54
C THR A 548 7.06 -0.71 -44.44
N SER A 549 7.75 -1.20 -43.41
CA SER A 549 9.21 -1.12 -43.23
C SER A 549 9.75 -2.38 -42.55
N ARG A 550 11.06 -2.64 -42.64
CA ARG A 550 11.70 -3.86 -42.10
C ARG A 550 11.48 -4.03 -40.59
N GLN A 551 11.44 -2.93 -39.85
CA GLN A 551 11.26 -2.90 -38.38
C GLN A 551 9.82 -3.11 -37.92
N CYS A 552 8.83 -3.10 -38.82
CA CYS A 552 7.42 -3.21 -38.44
C CYS A 552 7.04 -4.66 -38.11
N TYR A 553 6.23 -4.87 -37.07
CA TYR A 553 5.49 -6.11 -36.81
C TYR A 553 4.57 -6.48 -37.99
N THR A 554 4.23 -7.76 -38.14
CA THR A 554 3.38 -8.26 -39.23
C THR A 554 2.74 -9.57 -38.84
N GLY A 555 1.42 -9.70 -39.04
CA GLY A 555 0.64 -10.86 -38.63
C GLY A 555 -0.60 -10.46 -37.83
N HIS A 556 -1.16 -11.41 -37.08
CA HIS A 556 -2.33 -11.17 -36.23
C HIS A 556 -1.96 -10.49 -34.90
N CYS A 557 -2.97 -10.00 -34.20
CA CYS A 557 -2.88 -9.61 -32.79
C CYS A 557 -2.39 -10.81 -31.94
N LEU A 558 -1.24 -10.66 -31.29
CA LEU A 558 -0.69 -11.67 -30.37
C LEU A 558 -1.40 -11.59 -29.02
N ASP A 559 -1.59 -12.75 -28.39
CA ASP A 559 -2.22 -12.93 -27.07
C ASP A 559 -3.51 -12.10 -26.89
N ARG A 560 -4.30 -12.05 -27.97
CA ARG A 560 -5.46 -11.17 -28.12
C ARG A 560 -6.46 -11.38 -26.99
N ARG A 561 -6.79 -10.29 -26.29
CA ARG A 561 -7.95 -10.21 -25.40
C ARG A 561 -8.96 -9.19 -25.91
N ASP A 562 -10.22 -9.60 -25.93
CA ASP A 562 -11.38 -8.79 -26.23
C ASP A 562 -12.15 -8.54 -24.92
N ILE A 563 -12.25 -7.28 -24.50
CA ILE A 563 -12.92 -6.85 -23.27
C ILE A 563 -14.16 -6.03 -23.65
N PRO A 564 -15.38 -6.60 -23.56
CA PRO A 564 -16.60 -5.82 -23.75
C PRO A 564 -16.79 -4.86 -22.57
N VAL A 565 -16.90 -3.57 -22.88
CA VAL A 565 -17.20 -2.51 -21.92
C VAL A 565 -18.59 -1.97 -22.28
N GLU A 566 -19.53 -2.10 -21.36
CA GLU A 566 -20.96 -1.85 -21.63
C GLU A 566 -21.50 -2.68 -22.83
N ASN A 567 -22.62 -2.26 -23.44
CA ASN A 567 -23.25 -2.95 -24.57
C ASN A 567 -22.83 -2.39 -25.96
N ASP A 568 -21.84 -1.51 -26.00
CA ASP A 568 -21.56 -0.64 -27.15
C ASP A 568 -20.06 -0.36 -27.35
N THR A 569 -19.18 -0.84 -26.46
CA THR A 569 -17.74 -0.60 -26.53
C THR A 569 -16.95 -1.91 -26.41
N LEU A 570 -15.87 -2.02 -27.18
CA LEU A 570 -14.95 -3.15 -27.13
C LEU A 570 -13.52 -2.62 -27.02
N ILE A 571 -12.82 -2.99 -25.96
CA ILE A 571 -11.36 -2.82 -25.85
C ILE A 571 -10.71 -4.10 -26.37
N ILE A 572 -9.73 -3.96 -27.25
CA ILE A 572 -8.95 -5.06 -27.82
C ILE A 572 -7.48 -4.82 -27.50
N ILE A 573 -6.87 -5.78 -26.81
CA ILE A 573 -5.48 -5.76 -26.39
C ILE A 573 -4.67 -6.70 -27.28
N CYS A 574 -3.45 -6.30 -27.64
CA CYS A 574 -2.48 -7.13 -28.36
C CYS A 574 -1.10 -7.06 -27.71
N ASN A 575 -0.50 -8.21 -27.37
CA ASN A 575 0.86 -8.28 -26.82
C ASN A 575 1.93 -8.06 -27.91
N ILE A 576 2.09 -6.82 -28.36
CA ILE A 576 2.99 -6.44 -29.47
C ILE A 576 4.12 -5.57 -28.94
N THR A 577 5.31 -6.17 -28.82
CA THR A 577 6.55 -5.51 -28.37
C THR A 577 7.38 -4.89 -29.50
N ASP A 578 6.92 -4.96 -30.74
CA ASP A 578 7.59 -4.41 -31.93
C ASP A 578 6.82 -3.22 -32.51
N TYR A 579 7.51 -2.40 -33.31
CA TYR A 579 6.90 -1.24 -33.96
C TYR A 579 5.71 -1.64 -34.84
N VAL A 580 4.58 -0.95 -34.68
CA VAL A 580 3.45 -0.98 -35.61
C VAL A 580 3.57 0.18 -36.61
N CYS A 581 3.20 -0.08 -37.86
CA CYS A 581 3.28 0.89 -38.96
C CYS A 581 2.01 0.94 -39.81
N GLN A 582 1.26 -0.16 -39.87
CA GLN A 582 -0.10 -0.19 -40.39
C GLN A 582 -0.92 -1.27 -39.67
N LEU A 583 -2.13 -0.91 -39.25
CA LEU A 583 -3.15 -1.78 -38.67
C LEU A 583 -4.33 -1.87 -39.64
N ASN A 584 -4.70 -3.07 -40.04
CA ASN A 584 -5.96 -3.34 -40.71
C ASN A 584 -6.95 -3.98 -39.74
N ILE A 585 -8.19 -3.49 -39.74
CA ILE A 585 -9.32 -4.04 -38.97
C ILE A 585 -10.37 -4.53 -39.97
N SER A 586 -10.67 -5.83 -39.94
CA SER A 586 -11.65 -6.49 -40.81
C SER A 586 -12.73 -7.17 -39.98
N PHE A 587 -13.82 -7.58 -40.62
CA PHE A 587 -14.86 -8.43 -40.03
C PHE A 587 -15.34 -9.47 -41.05
N HIS A 588 -15.82 -10.61 -40.57
CA HIS A 588 -16.03 -11.83 -41.37
C HIS A 588 -16.99 -11.66 -42.56
N GLU A 589 -17.98 -10.77 -42.43
CA GLU A 589 -18.92 -10.42 -43.51
C GLU A 589 -18.56 -9.07 -44.16
N PRO A 590 -17.67 -9.02 -45.18
CA PRO A 590 -17.24 -7.75 -45.78
C PRO A 590 -18.36 -7.00 -46.52
N THR A 591 -19.47 -7.67 -46.82
CA THR A 591 -20.66 -7.10 -47.50
C THR A 591 -21.55 -6.26 -46.59
N TYR A 592 -21.50 -6.43 -45.27
CA TYR A 592 -22.41 -5.77 -44.33
C TYR A 592 -21.69 -4.69 -43.50
N PRO A 593 -21.87 -3.39 -43.82
CA PRO A 593 -21.18 -2.33 -43.11
C PRO A 593 -21.68 -2.17 -41.68
N ARG A 594 -20.78 -2.29 -40.71
CA ARG A 594 -21.04 -2.13 -39.26
C ARG A 594 -21.24 -0.64 -38.93
N ARG A 595 -22.01 -0.32 -37.89
CA ARG A 595 -22.23 1.08 -37.45
C ARG A 595 -21.34 1.41 -36.26
N TRP A 596 -20.24 2.10 -36.52
CA TRP A 596 -19.26 2.48 -35.48
C TRP A 596 -19.36 3.97 -35.16
N CYS A 597 -19.00 4.34 -33.94
CA CYS A 597 -19.08 5.69 -33.41
C CYS A 597 -17.70 6.34 -33.40
N ALA A 598 -16.71 5.64 -32.86
CA ALA A 598 -15.30 6.02 -32.82
C ALA A 598 -14.41 4.77 -32.83
N VAL A 599 -13.17 4.92 -33.27
CA VAL A 599 -12.09 3.95 -33.12
C VAL A 599 -10.88 4.71 -32.59
N TYR A 600 -10.29 4.25 -31.50
CA TYR A 600 -9.12 4.85 -30.86
C TYR A 600 -7.98 3.84 -30.84
N VAL A 601 -6.74 4.30 -30.97
CA VAL A 601 -5.54 3.45 -30.83
C VAL A 601 -4.62 4.09 -29.82
N SER A 602 -4.45 3.42 -28.68
CA SER A 602 -3.64 3.89 -27.56
C SER A 602 -2.15 3.72 -27.82
N ALA A 603 -1.37 4.77 -27.57
CA ALA A 603 0.08 4.68 -27.37
C ALA A 603 0.47 4.55 -25.88
N GLY A 604 -0.50 4.33 -24.98
CA GLY A 604 -0.31 4.48 -23.52
C GLY A 604 -0.40 5.95 -23.06
N ARG A 605 0.00 6.18 -21.80
CA ARG A 605 0.01 7.49 -21.12
C ARG A 605 1.45 7.98 -20.97
N ASN A 606 1.67 9.30 -20.99
CA ASN A 606 3.01 9.85 -20.74
C ASN A 606 3.22 10.02 -19.23
N PHE A 607 4.05 9.17 -18.64
CA PHE A 607 4.39 9.21 -17.21
C PHE A 607 5.44 10.24 -16.81
N ALA A 608 6.13 10.86 -17.77
CA ALA A 608 7.12 11.89 -17.46
C ALA A 608 6.51 13.28 -17.25
N LEU A 609 5.25 13.52 -17.63
CA LEU A 609 4.63 14.87 -17.60
C LEU A 609 4.68 15.48 -16.20
N GLY A 610 5.43 16.57 -16.03
CA GLY A 610 5.55 17.26 -14.73
C GLY A 610 6.08 16.40 -13.58
N GLY A 611 6.79 15.30 -13.87
CA GLY A 611 7.51 14.54 -12.85
C GLY A 611 8.87 15.17 -12.51
N ASP A 612 9.46 14.80 -11.38
CA ASP A 612 10.70 15.38 -10.87
C ASP A 612 11.86 15.22 -11.88
N VAL A 613 12.42 16.33 -12.37
CA VAL A 613 13.57 16.32 -13.30
C VAL A 613 14.76 17.03 -12.67
N ASN A 614 15.89 16.34 -12.59
CA ASN A 614 17.17 16.90 -12.14
C ASN A 614 18.19 16.94 -13.29
N MET A 615 19.09 17.94 -13.29
CA MET A 615 20.14 18.12 -14.29
C MET A 615 21.52 18.35 -13.67
N SER A 616 22.58 17.88 -14.33
CA SER A 616 23.96 18.07 -13.85
C SER A 616 24.45 19.52 -13.88
N SER A 617 23.80 20.36 -14.67
CA SER A 617 24.01 21.81 -14.78
C SER A 617 22.87 22.44 -15.59
N TYR A 618 22.73 23.77 -15.51
CA TYR A 618 21.69 24.54 -16.18
C TYR A 618 22.35 25.65 -17.03
N TYR A 619 21.94 25.78 -18.29
CA TYR A 619 22.47 26.80 -19.22
C TYR A 619 21.88 28.18 -18.91
N LYS A 620 22.73 29.20 -18.75
CA LYS A 620 22.32 30.60 -18.61
C LYS A 620 22.51 31.34 -19.94
N ASP A 621 21.45 31.97 -20.43
CA ASP A 621 21.42 32.68 -21.72
C ASP A 621 22.10 34.06 -21.64
N THR A 622 22.37 34.71 -22.78
CA THR A 622 23.11 35.98 -22.84
C THR A 622 22.39 37.18 -22.21
N LYS A 623 21.15 37.02 -21.75
CA LYS A 623 20.39 38.02 -20.99
C LYS A 623 20.28 37.67 -19.50
N GLY A 624 20.65 36.44 -19.10
CA GLY A 624 20.54 35.94 -17.73
C GLY A 624 19.54 34.80 -17.53
N VAL A 625 18.67 34.51 -18.50
CA VAL A 625 17.60 33.50 -18.34
C VAL A 625 18.19 32.11 -18.09
N VAL A 626 17.69 31.39 -17.08
CA VAL A 626 18.15 30.03 -16.76
C VAL A 626 17.32 29.00 -17.52
N SER A 627 17.95 27.89 -17.92
CA SER A 627 17.29 26.80 -18.63
C SER A 627 16.78 25.74 -17.65
N ARG A 628 15.55 25.91 -17.16
CA ARG A 628 14.91 25.07 -16.14
C ARG A 628 14.68 23.62 -16.59
N ALA A 629 14.75 22.68 -15.63
CA ALA A 629 14.66 21.23 -15.89
C ALA A 629 13.25 20.78 -16.31
N LEU A 630 12.21 21.42 -15.78
CA LEU A 630 10.79 21.09 -16.06
C LEU A 630 10.36 21.37 -17.52
N LEU A 631 11.07 22.23 -18.26
CA LEU A 631 10.81 22.52 -19.68
C LEU A 631 10.87 21.26 -20.58
N SER A 632 11.57 20.22 -20.13
CA SER A 632 11.66 18.94 -20.82
C SER A 632 10.45 18.03 -20.62
N VAL A 633 9.60 18.31 -19.63
CA VAL A 633 8.43 17.48 -19.26
C VAL A 633 7.11 18.25 -19.22
N ASP A 634 7.12 19.52 -19.62
CA ASP A 634 5.93 20.37 -19.59
C ASP A 634 4.79 19.87 -20.52
N GLY A 635 5.06 19.00 -21.51
CA GLY A 635 4.04 18.51 -22.43
C GLY A 635 3.76 19.40 -23.64
N THR A 636 4.69 20.29 -24.01
CA THR A 636 4.59 21.32 -25.05
C THR A 636 5.78 21.36 -26.01
N ILE A 637 5.86 20.39 -26.94
CA ILE A 637 6.78 20.35 -28.12
C ILE A 637 6.78 21.65 -28.99
N LYS A 638 7.42 22.72 -28.51
CA LYS A 638 7.74 23.96 -29.25
C LYS A 638 9.14 23.84 -29.89
N LYS A 639 9.49 24.82 -30.74
CA LYS A 639 10.78 24.87 -31.46
C LYS A 639 11.59 26.14 -31.19
N SER A 640 11.13 26.99 -30.28
CA SER A 640 11.83 28.19 -29.85
C SER A 640 12.97 27.82 -28.89
N GLU A 641 14.11 28.48 -29.06
CA GLU A 641 15.38 28.08 -28.42
C GLU A 641 15.42 28.22 -26.89
N SER A 642 14.47 28.97 -26.32
CA SER A 642 14.32 29.21 -24.88
C SER A 642 13.37 28.21 -24.17
N LEU A 643 12.87 27.19 -24.85
CA LEU A 643 11.90 26.22 -24.29
C LEU A 643 12.41 24.78 -24.44
N CYS A 644 13.67 24.56 -24.04
CA CYS A 644 14.30 23.25 -23.97
C CYS A 644 15.26 23.25 -22.77
N SER A 645 15.12 22.30 -21.84
CA SER A 645 16.04 22.11 -20.74
C SER A 645 17.44 21.79 -21.27
N THR A 646 18.42 22.62 -20.92
CA THR A 646 19.74 22.65 -21.56
C THR A 646 20.83 22.74 -20.51
N THR A 647 21.81 21.84 -20.54
CA THR A 647 22.96 21.86 -19.61
C THR A 647 23.94 22.98 -19.93
N ASP A 648 24.78 23.38 -18.97
CA ASP A 648 25.81 24.40 -19.22
C ASP A 648 26.83 23.96 -20.30
N ILE A 649 27.38 24.94 -21.01
CA ILE A 649 28.33 24.75 -22.11
C ILE A 649 29.71 24.22 -21.64
N ASN A 650 30.04 24.37 -20.36
CA ASN A 650 31.28 23.88 -19.77
C ASN A 650 31.12 22.50 -19.11
N ASP A 651 29.90 21.94 -19.08
CA ASP A 651 29.64 20.61 -18.54
C ASP A 651 30.25 19.52 -19.43
N LYS A 652 31.14 18.72 -18.83
CA LYS A 652 31.90 17.65 -19.49
C LYS A 652 31.20 16.29 -19.40
N ARG A 653 30.12 16.21 -18.62
CA ARG A 653 29.28 15.03 -18.39
C ARG A 653 27.83 15.47 -18.21
N PRO A 654 27.22 16.08 -19.24
CA PRO A 654 25.84 16.53 -19.14
C PRO A 654 24.89 15.34 -18.98
N VAL A 655 24.14 15.37 -17.88
CA VAL A 655 23.17 14.37 -17.44
C VAL A 655 21.83 15.07 -17.17
N TRP A 656 20.76 14.38 -17.52
CA TRP A 656 19.37 14.73 -17.24
C TRP A 656 18.70 13.47 -16.67
N ARG A 657 17.94 13.56 -15.59
CA ARG A 657 17.27 12.43 -14.92
C ARG A 657 15.83 12.81 -14.57
N VAL A 658 14.85 12.03 -15.03
CA VAL A 658 13.46 12.13 -14.57
C VAL A 658 13.13 10.96 -13.64
N SER A 659 12.46 11.25 -12.53
CA SER A 659 11.93 10.26 -11.58
C SER A 659 10.41 10.14 -11.69
N PHE A 660 9.87 8.99 -11.29
CA PHE A 660 8.42 8.77 -11.21
C PHE A 660 8.02 8.54 -9.76
N HIS A 661 6.90 9.13 -9.33
CA HIS A 661 6.36 8.96 -7.98
C HIS A 661 6.09 7.50 -7.61
N SER A 662 5.56 6.74 -8.57
CA SER A 662 5.29 5.29 -8.45
C SER A 662 6.11 4.53 -9.50
N PRO A 663 6.55 3.27 -9.24
CA PRO A 663 7.22 2.46 -10.25
C PRO A 663 6.33 2.22 -11.49
N VAL A 664 6.92 2.24 -12.68
CA VAL A 664 6.20 2.12 -13.97
C VAL A 664 6.85 1.10 -14.90
N VAL A 665 6.05 0.49 -15.80
CA VAL A 665 6.57 -0.32 -16.90
C VAL A 665 6.62 0.52 -18.17
N ILE A 666 7.80 1.06 -18.48
CA ILE A 666 8.02 1.87 -19.69
C ILE A 666 7.94 0.99 -20.95
N HIS A 667 7.40 1.54 -22.03
CA HIS A 667 7.06 0.85 -23.26
C HIS A 667 7.64 1.53 -24.52
N GLU A 668 7.57 2.86 -24.59
CA GLU A 668 8.25 3.67 -25.61
C GLU A 668 8.75 4.98 -24.99
N ILE A 669 10.06 5.26 -25.08
CA ILE A 669 10.63 6.55 -24.73
C ILE A 669 10.79 7.39 -25.99
N VAL A 670 10.38 8.64 -25.91
CA VAL A 670 10.42 9.58 -27.02
C VAL A 670 11.15 10.84 -26.58
N ILE A 671 12.22 11.22 -27.28
CA ILE A 671 13.04 12.38 -26.91
C ILE A 671 13.11 13.36 -28.08
N HIS A 672 12.76 14.62 -27.82
CA HIS A 672 12.80 15.73 -28.76
C HIS A 672 14.00 16.64 -28.45
N PHE A 673 15.16 16.32 -29.00
CA PHE A 673 16.38 17.13 -28.80
C PHE A 673 16.40 18.41 -29.63
N ARG A 674 16.99 19.49 -29.09
CA ARG A 674 17.41 20.67 -29.88
C ARG A 674 18.66 20.30 -30.69
N VAL A 675 18.54 20.27 -32.03
CA VAL A 675 19.64 19.80 -32.90
C VAL A 675 20.60 20.93 -33.24
N THR A 676 21.63 21.10 -32.42
CA THR A 676 22.77 22.02 -32.62
C THR A 676 23.82 21.46 -33.59
N ALA A 677 23.37 21.02 -34.77
CA ALA A 677 24.16 20.55 -35.94
C ALA A 677 25.10 19.33 -35.76
N LEU A 678 25.45 18.92 -34.54
CA LEU A 678 26.43 17.86 -34.26
C LEU A 678 25.79 16.45 -34.24
N LYS A 679 26.60 15.43 -34.58
CA LYS A 679 26.21 14.00 -34.58
C LYS A 679 26.59 13.32 -33.26
N GLU A 680 26.25 13.98 -32.16
CA GLU A 680 26.49 13.55 -30.78
C GLU A 680 25.95 12.13 -30.52
N THR A 681 26.66 11.34 -29.72
CA THR A 681 26.15 10.06 -29.20
C THR A 681 25.67 10.20 -27.77
N PHE A 682 24.41 9.86 -27.52
CA PHE A 682 23.79 9.88 -26.19
C PHE A 682 23.49 8.46 -25.71
N ALA A 683 23.43 8.28 -24.39
CA ALA A 683 22.90 7.11 -23.72
C ALA A 683 21.53 7.41 -23.10
N VAL A 684 20.72 6.36 -22.91
CA VAL A 684 19.52 6.39 -22.06
C VAL A 684 19.57 5.17 -21.16
N ASN A 685 19.53 5.38 -19.86
CA ASN A 685 19.58 4.33 -18.84
C ASN A 685 18.26 4.31 -18.07
N LEU A 686 17.58 3.16 -18.01
CA LEU A 686 16.40 2.93 -17.18
C LEU A 686 16.86 2.20 -15.92
N PHE A 687 16.36 2.64 -14.77
CA PHE A 687 16.73 2.10 -13.46
C PHE A 687 15.50 1.59 -12.72
N ASN A 688 15.65 0.48 -12.00
CA ASN A 688 14.61 -0.03 -11.11
C ASN A 688 14.58 0.74 -9.76
N PRO A 689 13.63 0.46 -8.84
CA PRO A 689 13.57 1.07 -7.50
C PRO A 689 14.76 0.76 -6.56
N LYS A 690 15.84 0.15 -7.06
CA LYS A 690 17.08 -0.17 -6.31
C LYS A 690 18.31 0.52 -6.93
N ASP A 691 18.09 1.58 -7.72
CA ASP A 691 19.08 2.28 -8.57
C ASP A 691 19.92 1.34 -9.46
N GLN A 692 19.39 0.19 -9.88
CA GLN A 692 20.07 -0.74 -10.79
C GLN A 692 19.63 -0.49 -12.24
N VAL A 693 20.60 -0.29 -13.13
CA VAL A 693 20.35 -0.15 -14.58
C VAL A 693 19.78 -1.46 -15.15
N ILE A 694 18.51 -1.44 -15.52
CA ILE A 694 17.80 -2.57 -16.16
C ILE A 694 17.85 -2.53 -17.68
N TYR A 695 18.13 -1.37 -18.28
CA TYR A 695 18.28 -1.21 -19.73
C TYR A 695 19.14 0.00 -20.08
N THR A 696 20.05 -0.17 -21.05
CA THR A 696 20.82 0.92 -21.66
C THR A 696 20.59 0.94 -23.16
N TYR A 697 20.06 2.05 -23.67
CA TYR A 697 20.09 2.39 -25.10
C TYR A 697 21.26 3.34 -25.40
N ARG A 698 21.81 3.27 -26.62
CA ARG A 698 22.75 4.27 -27.14
C ARG A 698 22.36 4.68 -28.55
N GLY A 699 22.28 5.98 -28.80
CA GLY A 699 21.81 6.55 -30.07
C GLY A 699 22.66 7.73 -30.53
N VAL A 700 22.29 8.28 -31.69
CA VAL A 700 22.83 9.55 -32.21
C VAL A 700 21.73 10.60 -32.11
N ILE A 701 22.04 11.79 -31.61
CA ILE A 701 21.07 12.87 -31.39
C ILE A 701 20.38 13.27 -32.71
N ARG A 702 19.05 13.45 -32.63
CA ARG A 702 18.15 13.84 -33.72
C ARG A 702 16.98 14.64 -33.14
N SER A 703 16.31 15.45 -33.96
CA SER A 703 15.17 16.30 -33.54
C SER A 703 13.96 15.53 -33.02
N LYS A 704 13.92 14.22 -33.27
CA LYS A 704 13.10 13.25 -32.57
C LYS A 704 13.82 11.89 -32.57
N VAL A 705 13.86 11.24 -31.42
CA VAL A 705 14.17 9.80 -31.28
C VAL A 705 12.97 9.11 -30.64
N SER A 706 12.72 7.87 -31.05
CA SER A 706 11.81 6.92 -30.40
C SER A 706 12.64 5.67 -30.07
N ILE A 707 12.45 5.15 -28.87
CA ILE A 707 13.14 3.99 -28.31
C ILE A 707 12.07 3.06 -27.76
N LEU A 708 11.82 1.94 -28.44
CA LEU A 708 11.06 0.86 -27.81
C LEU A 708 11.92 0.18 -26.77
N TYR A 709 11.44 0.16 -25.52
CA TYR A 709 11.94 -0.75 -24.52
C TYR A 709 11.10 -2.03 -24.59
N LYS A 710 11.74 -3.17 -24.90
CA LYS A 710 11.11 -4.49 -24.72
C LYS A 710 11.19 -4.86 -23.25
N ALA A 711 10.45 -4.11 -22.43
CA ALA A 711 10.22 -4.40 -21.03
C ALA A 711 9.75 -5.84 -20.87
N ARG A 712 10.26 -6.48 -19.82
CA ARG A 712 9.61 -7.65 -19.25
C ARG A 712 8.60 -7.17 -18.22
N ILE A 713 7.68 -8.06 -17.82
CA ILE A 713 6.67 -7.74 -16.80
C ILE A 713 7.33 -7.41 -15.44
N ASP A 714 8.46 -8.05 -15.11
CA ASP A 714 9.26 -7.82 -13.91
C ASP A 714 10.13 -6.54 -13.96
N SER A 715 10.28 -5.88 -15.12
CA SER A 715 11.21 -4.75 -15.27
C SER A 715 10.57 -3.39 -14.95
N GLN A 716 10.22 -3.22 -13.67
CA GLN A 716 9.77 -1.94 -13.09
C GLN A 716 10.86 -0.86 -13.22
N THR A 717 10.47 0.36 -13.58
CA THR A 717 11.35 1.53 -13.73
C THR A 717 10.94 2.61 -12.72
N GLN A 718 11.91 3.14 -11.96
CA GLN A 718 11.70 4.24 -11.00
C GLN A 718 12.15 5.59 -11.55
N HIS A 719 13.17 5.60 -12.42
CA HIS A 719 13.70 6.81 -13.05
C HIS A 719 14.43 6.49 -14.36
N VAL A 720 14.60 7.50 -15.21
CA VAL A 720 15.33 7.42 -16.47
C VAL A 720 16.39 8.52 -16.55
N GLU A 721 17.61 8.14 -16.86
CA GLU A 721 18.73 9.05 -17.15
C GLU A 721 18.93 9.16 -18.67
N VAL A 722 19.16 10.38 -19.15
CA VAL A 722 19.69 10.68 -20.50
C VAL A 722 21.03 11.38 -20.31
N SER A 723 22.08 10.88 -20.95
CA SER A 723 23.45 11.40 -20.75
C SER A 723 24.29 11.42 -22.02
N ILE A 724 25.19 12.41 -22.14
CA ILE A 724 26.20 12.48 -23.20
C ILE A 724 27.58 12.27 -22.56
N HIS A 725 28.46 11.50 -23.21
CA HIS A 725 29.78 11.18 -22.69
C HIS A 725 30.89 11.74 -23.57
N ASN A 726 31.89 12.37 -22.96
CA ASN A 726 33.11 12.87 -23.60
C ASN A 726 32.85 13.86 -24.76
N SER A 727 31.81 14.70 -24.63
CA SER A 727 31.52 15.78 -25.57
C SER A 727 31.89 17.15 -24.97
N ASN A 728 32.03 18.14 -25.86
CA ASN A 728 32.14 19.56 -25.54
C ASN A 728 30.83 20.27 -25.95
N SER A 729 29.68 19.67 -25.67
CA SER A 729 28.37 20.14 -26.15
C SER A 729 27.26 19.84 -25.17
N VAL A 730 26.30 20.77 -25.13
CA VAL A 730 25.16 20.74 -24.22
C VAL A 730 24.19 19.61 -24.56
N LEU A 731 23.67 18.95 -23.52
CA LEU A 731 22.46 18.15 -23.62
C LEU A 731 21.27 19.12 -23.61
N SER A 732 20.42 19.07 -24.64
CA SER A 732 19.27 19.98 -24.77
C SER A 732 18.01 19.23 -25.21
N ILE A 733 17.04 19.11 -24.31
CA ILE A 733 15.81 18.33 -24.46
C ILE A 733 14.60 19.28 -24.40
N CYS A 734 13.78 19.29 -25.46
CA CYS A 734 12.59 20.15 -25.59
C CYS A 734 11.26 19.43 -25.31
N GLU A 735 11.29 18.10 -25.17
CA GLU A 735 10.21 17.23 -24.68
C GLU A 735 10.78 15.82 -24.48
N PHE A 736 10.46 15.19 -23.36
CA PHE A 736 10.67 13.79 -23.05
C PHE A 736 9.31 13.13 -22.77
N GLU A 737 8.87 12.23 -23.65
CA GLU A 737 7.65 11.46 -23.48
C GLU A 737 8.00 10.01 -23.08
N ALA A 738 7.65 9.59 -21.86
CA ALA A 738 7.77 8.20 -21.39
C ALA A 738 6.40 7.51 -21.46
N TYR A 739 6.13 6.81 -22.55
CA TYR A 739 4.93 6.00 -22.68
C TYR A 739 5.10 4.66 -21.98
N GLY A 740 4.15 4.34 -21.10
CA GLY A 740 4.14 3.13 -20.29
C GLY A 740 2.81 2.96 -19.57
N GLU A 741 2.81 2.05 -18.61
CA GLU A 741 1.69 1.71 -17.73
C GLU A 741 2.21 1.55 -16.29
N CYS A 742 1.31 1.49 -15.30
CA CYS A 742 1.70 1.29 -13.89
C CYS A 742 2.46 -0.03 -13.69
N ALA A 743 3.34 -0.11 -12.71
CA ALA A 743 3.93 -1.39 -12.31
C ALA A 743 2.88 -2.27 -11.58
N PRO A 744 2.77 -3.56 -11.93
CA PRO A 744 2.02 -4.52 -11.11
C PRO A 744 2.50 -4.49 -9.65
N PRO A 745 1.59 -4.56 -8.67
CA PRO A 745 0.16 -4.88 -8.80
C PRO A 745 -0.78 -3.69 -9.07
N PHE A 746 -0.26 -2.50 -9.40
CA PHE A 746 -1.04 -1.25 -9.35
C PHE A 746 -1.62 -0.79 -10.70
N TYR A 747 -2.71 -0.04 -10.64
CA TYR A 747 -3.37 0.67 -11.75
C TYR A 747 -3.94 2.04 -11.27
N GLY A 748 -4.75 2.68 -12.11
CA GLY A 748 -5.35 3.99 -11.87
C GLY A 748 -4.50 5.11 -12.47
N ILE A 749 -4.82 6.38 -12.19
CA ILE A 749 -4.05 7.51 -12.74
C ILE A 749 -2.80 7.87 -11.92
N GLU A 750 -2.84 7.64 -10.61
CA GLU A 750 -1.70 7.85 -9.68
C GLU A 750 -0.89 6.55 -9.43
N CYS A 751 -1.31 5.43 -10.04
CA CYS A 751 -0.78 4.07 -9.78
C CYS A 751 -0.93 3.63 -8.31
N THR A 752 -2.09 3.86 -7.71
CA THR A 752 -2.41 3.57 -6.30
C THR A 752 -3.50 2.49 -6.11
N GLU A 753 -4.24 2.14 -7.15
CA GLU A 753 -5.33 1.15 -7.07
C GLU A 753 -4.80 -0.25 -7.35
N LEU A 754 -5.29 -1.30 -6.67
CA LEU A 754 -4.77 -2.68 -6.83
C LEU A 754 -5.54 -3.48 -7.88
N CYS A 755 -4.86 -4.02 -8.89
CA CYS A 755 -5.45 -4.88 -9.90
C CYS A 755 -6.21 -6.06 -9.25
N SER A 756 -7.33 -6.49 -9.87
CA SER A 756 -8.11 -7.64 -9.41
C SER A 756 -7.21 -8.86 -9.15
N LEU A 757 -7.39 -9.51 -8.00
CA LEU A 757 -6.63 -10.72 -7.63
C LEU A 757 -6.86 -11.90 -8.59
N SER A 758 -7.88 -11.82 -9.45
CA SER A 758 -8.15 -12.78 -10.53
C SER A 758 -7.39 -12.46 -11.84
N CYS A 759 -6.69 -11.33 -11.92
CA CYS A 759 -5.77 -11.02 -13.02
C CYS A 759 -4.50 -11.88 -12.88
N VAL A 760 -4.10 -12.56 -13.96
CA VAL A 760 -2.80 -13.27 -13.98
C VAL A 760 -1.67 -12.25 -13.80
N ASP A 761 -0.69 -12.60 -12.96
CA ASP A 761 0.45 -11.77 -12.56
C ASP A 761 0.09 -10.36 -12.02
N LEU A 762 -1.17 -10.17 -11.57
CA LEU A 762 -1.74 -8.88 -11.17
C LEU A 762 -1.58 -7.79 -12.26
N LEU A 763 -1.63 -8.20 -13.53
CA LEU A 763 -1.57 -7.32 -14.70
C LEU A 763 -2.96 -6.86 -15.11
N CYS A 764 -3.19 -5.54 -15.10
CA CYS A 764 -4.42 -4.93 -15.63
C CYS A 764 -4.16 -3.58 -16.33
N THR A 765 -5.12 -3.15 -17.16
CA THR A 765 -5.15 -1.80 -17.76
C THR A 765 -5.32 -0.75 -16.68
N ASP A 766 -5.13 0.52 -17.02
CA ASP A 766 -5.27 1.63 -16.07
C ASP A 766 -6.72 1.98 -15.66
N ASP A 767 -7.71 1.33 -16.28
CA ASP A 767 -9.12 1.28 -15.85
C ASP A 767 -9.42 -0.02 -15.03
N GLY A 768 -8.40 -0.79 -14.66
CA GLY A 768 -8.49 -1.98 -13.80
C GLY A 768 -8.80 -3.30 -14.52
N TYR A 769 -9.05 -3.29 -15.84
CA TYR A 769 -9.41 -4.49 -16.61
C TYR A 769 -8.21 -5.42 -16.80
N CYS A 770 -8.31 -6.69 -16.41
CA CYS A 770 -7.17 -7.60 -16.43
C CYS A 770 -6.58 -7.79 -17.85
N TYR A 771 -5.27 -8.03 -17.93
CA TYR A 771 -4.62 -8.39 -19.19
C TYR A 771 -4.85 -9.86 -19.56
N HIS A 772 -4.71 -10.78 -18.63
CA HIS A 772 -5.04 -12.20 -18.80
C HIS A 772 -5.90 -12.72 -17.65
N CYS A 773 -6.71 -13.75 -17.90
CA CYS A 773 -7.50 -14.46 -16.88
C CYS A 773 -6.93 -15.84 -16.64
N ALA A 774 -7.14 -16.38 -15.43
CA ALA A 774 -6.93 -17.79 -15.15
C ALA A 774 -7.87 -18.67 -16.00
N ASN A 775 -7.47 -19.92 -16.25
CA ASN A 775 -8.31 -20.87 -16.97
C ASN A 775 -9.64 -21.07 -16.23
N GLY A 776 -10.76 -20.80 -16.91
CA GLY A 776 -12.11 -20.90 -16.35
C GLY A 776 -12.73 -19.57 -15.87
N THR A 777 -11.97 -18.47 -15.83
CA THR A 777 -12.50 -17.13 -15.50
C THR A 777 -12.48 -16.16 -16.70
N GLY A 778 -13.29 -15.11 -16.62
CA GLY A 778 -13.55 -14.22 -17.75
C GLY A 778 -14.15 -12.86 -17.36
N GLY A 779 -14.65 -12.13 -18.35
CA GLY A 779 -15.15 -10.76 -18.17
C GLY A 779 -14.05 -9.71 -18.12
N ALA A 780 -14.36 -8.52 -17.64
CA ALA A 780 -13.40 -7.41 -17.57
C ALA A 780 -12.34 -7.61 -16.46
N TYR A 781 -12.77 -8.05 -15.28
CA TYR A 781 -11.94 -8.19 -14.08
C TYR A 781 -11.61 -9.66 -13.71
N CYS A 782 -11.82 -10.59 -14.64
CA CYS A 782 -11.62 -12.04 -14.45
C CYS A 782 -12.47 -12.67 -13.33
N PHE A 783 -13.68 -12.15 -13.09
CA PHE A 783 -14.67 -12.73 -12.16
C PHE A 783 -15.82 -13.48 -12.85
N ASP A 784 -16.04 -13.27 -14.15
CA ASP A 784 -17.15 -13.91 -14.88
C ASP A 784 -16.75 -15.33 -15.33
N GLY A 785 -16.84 -16.31 -14.43
CA GLY A 785 -16.58 -17.72 -14.71
C GLY A 785 -16.80 -18.61 -13.49
N CYS A 786 -17.07 -19.90 -13.72
CA CYS A 786 -17.43 -20.83 -12.65
C CYS A 786 -16.20 -21.44 -11.95
N LEU A 787 -16.03 -21.11 -10.67
CA LEU A 787 -15.31 -21.94 -9.70
C LEU A 787 -16.04 -23.29 -9.51
N GLU A 788 -15.73 -24.27 -10.38
CA GLU A 788 -16.07 -25.71 -10.37
C GLU A 788 -17.54 -26.18 -10.18
N TRP A 789 -18.38 -25.47 -9.42
CA TRP A 789 -19.74 -25.87 -9.01
C TRP A 789 -20.77 -25.92 -10.16
N CYS A 790 -20.37 -25.57 -11.38
CA CYS A 790 -21.23 -25.58 -12.57
C CYS A 790 -21.11 -26.85 -13.41
N VAL A 791 -20.10 -27.69 -13.19
CA VAL A 791 -19.77 -28.83 -14.06
C VAL A 791 -20.87 -29.92 -14.05
N GLU A 792 -21.61 -30.08 -12.94
CA GLU A 792 -22.71 -31.05 -12.84
C GLU A 792 -23.91 -30.75 -13.76
N TYR A 793 -24.01 -29.55 -14.37
CA TYR A 793 -25.15 -29.17 -15.22
C TYR A 793 -24.98 -29.52 -16.72
N GLU A 794 -23.78 -29.83 -17.19
CA GLU A 794 -23.55 -30.21 -18.60
C GLU A 794 -23.86 -31.69 -18.89
N GLU A 795 -23.78 -32.61 -17.91
CA GLU A 795 -24.20 -34.00 -18.13
C GLU A 795 -25.73 -34.15 -18.23
N LEU A 796 -26.49 -33.36 -17.46
CA LEU A 796 -27.96 -33.38 -17.47
C LEU A 796 -28.60 -32.73 -18.71
N THR A 797 -27.89 -31.87 -19.44
CA THR A 797 -28.41 -31.17 -20.61
C THR A 797 -28.13 -31.88 -21.94
N ASN A 798 -27.16 -32.80 -21.99
CA ASN A 798 -26.77 -33.52 -23.20
C ASN A 798 -27.69 -34.69 -23.61
N THR A 799 -28.77 -34.98 -22.86
CA THR A 799 -29.68 -36.12 -23.13
C THR A 799 -31.03 -35.76 -23.79
N ALA A 800 -31.33 -34.47 -24.05
CA ALA A 800 -32.68 -34.06 -24.46
C ALA A 800 -32.75 -32.95 -25.54
N TYR A 801 -32.35 -33.26 -26.79
CA TYR A 801 -32.70 -32.42 -27.95
C TYR A 801 -33.42 -33.18 -29.08
N SER A 802 -34.75 -33.20 -29.00
CA SER A 802 -35.62 -33.36 -30.17
C SER A 802 -36.63 -32.21 -30.25
N THR A 803 -36.35 -31.27 -31.15
CA THR A 803 -37.35 -30.42 -31.85
C THR A 803 -38.49 -29.79 -31.01
N THR A 804 -38.32 -28.54 -30.58
CA THR A 804 -39.19 -27.41 -31.02
C THR A 804 -38.64 -26.05 -30.57
N ARG A 805 -39.13 -24.96 -31.18
CA ARG A 805 -38.80 -23.58 -30.78
C ARG A 805 -39.58 -23.15 -29.54
N ALA A 806 -38.91 -22.45 -28.63
CA ALA A 806 -39.53 -21.55 -27.65
C ALA A 806 -38.91 -20.13 -27.79
N PRO A 807 -39.65 -19.04 -27.51
CA PRO A 807 -39.14 -17.67 -27.64
C PRO A 807 -38.31 -17.23 -26.41
N SER A 808 -37.39 -16.30 -26.63
CA SER A 808 -36.57 -15.69 -25.57
C SER A 808 -37.40 -14.84 -24.61
N ALA A 809 -37.43 -15.23 -23.33
CA ALA A 809 -37.94 -14.40 -22.24
C ALA A 809 -36.87 -13.41 -21.74
N PRO A 810 -37.24 -12.26 -21.14
CA PRO A 810 -36.29 -11.27 -20.65
C PRO A 810 -35.58 -11.72 -19.36
N TYR A 811 -34.36 -11.23 -19.17
CA TYR A 811 -33.49 -11.54 -18.02
C TYR A 811 -34.12 -11.05 -16.70
N GLN A 812 -34.27 -11.94 -15.71
CA GLN A 812 -34.77 -11.59 -14.38
C GLN A 812 -33.74 -11.93 -13.30
N LYS A 813 -33.37 -10.93 -12.50
CA LYS A 813 -32.32 -11.03 -11.47
C LYS A 813 -32.91 -11.54 -10.14
N GLN A 814 -32.59 -12.78 -9.75
CA GLN A 814 -32.90 -13.32 -8.42
C GLN A 814 -31.74 -14.15 -7.87
N SER A 815 -31.62 -14.15 -6.54
CA SER A 815 -30.73 -15.00 -5.75
C SER A 815 -31.50 -16.21 -5.21
N GLY A 816 -30.80 -17.32 -4.93
CA GLY A 816 -31.43 -18.50 -4.33
C GLY A 816 -30.52 -19.72 -4.22
N PHE A 817 -29.89 -19.90 -3.06
CA PHE A 817 -29.25 -21.16 -2.67
C PHE A 817 -30.36 -22.18 -2.31
N GLN A 818 -30.42 -23.34 -2.97
CA GLN A 818 -31.51 -24.30 -2.78
C GLN A 818 -31.13 -25.46 -1.84
N VAL A 819 -32.13 -25.93 -1.08
CA VAL A 819 -31.94 -26.73 0.14
C VAL A 819 -31.88 -28.25 -0.10
N GLU A 820 -32.21 -28.69 -1.32
CA GLU A 820 -32.66 -30.08 -1.57
C GLU A 820 -31.56 -31.14 -1.43
N ASN A 821 -30.30 -30.80 -1.67
CA ASN A 821 -29.16 -31.72 -1.54
C ASN A 821 -28.80 -32.07 -0.07
N PHE A 822 -29.24 -31.29 0.92
CA PHE A 822 -28.84 -31.44 2.33
C PHE A 822 -29.15 -32.85 2.89
N TRP A 823 -30.31 -33.41 2.55
CA TRP A 823 -30.78 -34.70 3.08
C TRP A 823 -29.98 -35.90 2.58
N PHE A 824 -29.39 -35.83 1.39
CA PHE A 824 -28.59 -36.94 0.85
C PHE A 824 -27.28 -37.10 1.63
N TYR A 825 -26.57 -35.99 1.89
CA TYR A 825 -25.36 -35.98 2.70
C TYR A 825 -25.62 -36.31 4.17
N PHE A 826 -26.74 -35.80 4.74
CA PHE A 826 -27.11 -36.07 6.13
C PHE A 826 -27.38 -37.56 6.41
N MET A 827 -27.83 -38.34 5.42
CA MET A 827 -28.10 -39.77 5.58
C MET A 827 -26.92 -40.68 5.19
N THR A 828 -26.10 -40.29 4.19
CA THR A 828 -25.01 -41.13 3.68
C THR A 828 -23.75 -41.09 4.55
N ILE A 829 -23.40 -39.93 5.11
CA ILE A 829 -22.18 -39.77 5.91
C ILE A 829 -22.23 -40.59 7.23
N PRO A 830 -23.32 -40.59 8.02
CA PRO A 830 -23.41 -41.42 9.23
C PRO A 830 -23.32 -42.91 8.94
N LEU A 831 -23.86 -43.36 7.79
CA LEU A 831 -23.81 -44.77 7.38
C LEU A 831 -22.38 -45.22 7.09
N LEU A 832 -21.61 -44.41 6.36
CA LEU A 832 -20.20 -44.66 6.09
C LEU A 832 -19.36 -44.65 7.37
N CYS A 833 -19.57 -43.66 8.25
CA CYS A 833 -18.89 -43.61 9.54
C CYS A 833 -19.19 -44.84 10.42
N PHE A 834 -20.42 -45.35 10.40
CA PHE A 834 -20.80 -46.55 11.16
C PHE A 834 -20.12 -47.83 10.62
N VAL A 835 -19.99 -47.97 9.29
CA VAL A 835 -19.23 -49.09 8.68
C VAL A 835 -17.77 -49.04 9.08
N CYS A 836 -17.10 -47.89 8.94
CA CYS A 836 -15.69 -47.73 9.34
C CYS A 836 -15.47 -47.99 10.84
N PHE A 837 -16.42 -47.58 11.70
CA PHE A 837 -16.33 -47.82 13.15
C PHE A 837 -16.42 -49.31 13.52
N LEU A 838 -17.23 -50.09 12.79
CA LEU A 838 -17.32 -51.54 12.98
C LEU A 838 -16.03 -52.27 12.55
N GLU A 839 -15.32 -51.79 11.53
CA GLU A 839 -14.02 -52.35 11.14
C GLU A 839 -12.93 -52.00 12.16
N CYS A 840 -12.84 -50.74 12.62
CA CYS A 840 -11.91 -50.35 13.68
C CYS A 840 -12.10 -51.14 14.99
N LEU A 841 -13.34 -51.43 15.38
CA LEU A 841 -13.63 -52.27 16.56
C LEU A 841 -13.19 -53.73 16.40
N ARG A 842 -13.14 -54.25 15.16
CA ARG A 842 -12.74 -55.62 14.86
C ARG A 842 -11.23 -55.82 15.08
N ASP A 843 -10.42 -54.90 14.59
CA ASP A 843 -8.96 -54.96 14.75
C ASP A 843 -8.55 -54.71 16.20
N HIS A 844 -9.24 -53.81 16.90
CA HIS A 844 -8.91 -53.47 18.29
C HIS A 844 -9.13 -54.64 19.28
N ALA A 845 -9.94 -55.63 18.90
CA ALA A 845 -10.20 -56.84 19.68
C ALA A 845 -9.06 -57.88 19.59
N HIS A 846 -8.19 -57.80 18.57
CA HIS A 846 -7.21 -58.85 18.30
C HIS A 846 -5.85 -58.65 19.02
N ASN A 847 -5.64 -57.47 19.63
CA ASN A 847 -4.32 -56.99 20.07
C ASN A 847 -4.20 -56.83 21.60
N ARG A 848 -4.87 -57.70 22.38
CA ARG A 848 -4.71 -57.82 23.83
C ARG A 848 -4.39 -59.25 24.25
N ASP A 849 -3.12 -59.61 24.15
CA ASP A 849 -2.44 -60.62 24.98
C ASP A 849 -0.91 -60.42 24.85
N VAL A 850 -0.14 -60.96 25.80
CA VAL A 850 1.34 -60.88 25.93
C VAL A 850 1.90 -59.49 26.35
N GLU A 851 2.82 -59.35 27.31
CA GLU A 851 2.99 -60.01 28.64
C GLU A 851 3.84 -59.09 29.56
N SER A 852 4.33 -59.55 30.72
CA SER A 852 4.89 -58.66 31.77
C SER A 852 6.07 -59.21 32.61
N GLN A 853 6.80 -58.30 33.28
CA GLN A 853 7.74 -58.52 34.41
C GLN A 853 9.15 -59.17 34.09
N PRO A 854 10.11 -59.27 35.05
CA PRO A 854 10.76 -58.14 35.74
C PRO A 854 12.31 -58.26 35.98
N SER A 855 12.86 -57.28 36.72
CA SER A 855 14.24 -57.00 37.22
C SER A 855 15.07 -58.08 37.97
N GLN A 856 16.43 -57.96 37.96
CA GLN A 856 17.32 -58.16 39.16
C GLN A 856 18.77 -57.58 39.04
N GLU A 857 19.69 -57.87 39.98
CA GLU A 857 20.83 -57.00 40.42
C GLU A 857 22.31 -57.53 40.25
N LEU A 858 23.29 -56.61 40.46
CA LEU A 858 24.47 -56.70 41.38
C LEU A 858 25.95 -56.85 40.87
N ALA A 859 26.84 -56.02 41.48
CA ALA A 859 28.29 -56.21 41.83
C ALA A 859 29.40 -56.33 40.74
N THR A 860 30.69 -55.92 40.90
CA THR A 860 31.52 -54.99 41.77
C THR A 860 32.88 -54.73 41.01
N VAL A 861 34.12 -54.38 41.46
CA VAL A 861 34.86 -54.24 42.75
C VAL A 861 36.23 -53.49 42.59
N LEU A 862 36.69 -52.67 43.56
CA LEU A 862 38.09 -52.21 43.93
C LEU A 862 39.07 -51.60 42.85
N SER A 863 40.12 -50.78 43.09
CA SER A 863 40.71 -49.96 44.21
C SER A 863 42.02 -49.25 43.69
N ASP A 864 42.86 -48.41 44.35
CA ASP A 864 42.99 -47.77 45.69
C ASP A 864 44.07 -46.63 45.68
N THR A 865 44.29 -45.92 46.81
CA THR A 865 45.52 -45.18 47.27
C THR A 865 46.06 -43.91 46.55
N ASN A 866 46.77 -42.95 47.19
CA ASN A 866 46.72 -42.35 48.57
C ASN A 866 47.66 -41.09 48.73
N PHE A 867 47.35 -40.16 49.65
CA PHE A 867 48.19 -39.03 50.17
C PHE A 867 48.73 -37.98 49.14
N THR A 868 49.15 -36.74 49.48
CA THR A 868 49.56 -36.13 50.78
C THR A 868 48.97 -34.69 50.98
N ALA A 869 49.54 -33.83 51.85
CA ALA A 869 48.93 -32.56 52.30
C ALA A 869 49.96 -31.50 52.86
N LEU A 870 49.45 -30.39 53.42
CA LEU A 870 50.10 -29.22 54.08
C LEU A 870 50.63 -28.06 53.18
N SER A 871 50.64 -26.77 53.60
CA SER A 871 49.88 -26.05 54.66
C SER A 871 50.08 -24.51 54.67
N LYS A 872 49.20 -23.83 55.43
CA LYS A 872 49.38 -22.54 56.18
C LYS A 872 49.26 -21.17 55.48
N ALA A 873 48.55 -20.29 56.19
CA ALA A 873 48.22 -18.91 55.83
C ALA A 873 48.90 -17.86 56.73
N LYS A 874 48.90 -16.59 56.28
CA LYS A 874 48.89 -15.30 57.01
C LYS A 874 48.45 -14.23 55.97
N SER A 875 47.47 -13.31 56.15
CA SER A 875 47.05 -12.40 57.24
C SER A 875 47.76 -11.04 57.25
N SER A 876 46.97 -9.94 57.39
CA SER A 876 47.36 -8.54 57.74
C SER A 876 48.29 -7.80 56.75
N THR A 877 48.16 -6.49 56.45
CA THR A 877 47.25 -5.40 56.89
C THR A 877 47.31 -4.22 55.88
N PRO A 878 46.38 -3.25 55.88
CA PRO A 878 46.45 -2.03 55.07
C PRO A 878 47.18 -0.87 55.80
N VAL A 879 47.46 0.23 55.08
CA VAL A 879 47.51 1.63 55.56
C VAL A 879 47.49 2.58 54.35
N ASP A 880 46.96 3.78 54.54
CA ASP A 880 46.66 4.78 53.50
C ASP A 880 47.89 5.56 52.98
N GLN A 881 47.80 6.04 51.72
CA GLN A 881 48.15 7.42 51.37
C GLN A 881 47.37 7.90 50.13
#